data_AF-A0A7X3YBY6-F1
#
_entry.id   AF-A0A7X3YBY6-F1
#
_cell.length_a   1.000
_cell.length_b   1.000
_cell.length_c   1.000
_cell.angle_alpha   90.00
_cell.angle_beta   90.00
_cell.angle_gamma   90.00
#
_symmetry.space_group_name_H-M   'P 1'
#
loop_
_entity.id
_entity.type
_entity.pdbx_description
1 polymer ?
#
loop_
_entity_poly.entity_id
_entity_poly.type
_entity_poly.pdbx_seq_one_letter_code
_entity_poly.pdbx_strand_id
1 'polypeptide(L)'
;MRYQVEVYETRTIEIRAGDMIRWTRNDPARGLANGDRAEVVEIGPRRVSFRGGDGRAFTLSRRDMQLRHLDHAWSSTVHGAQGITRDNVIAVLDSGHGALTDQATFYVELTRARDRVVVLTDNREDLMAALEAATGERVSALEAVGEDPAVGIMDREELWPQLSAWRAHEARAAAAGLLPLDMEGHGEVIARLGRLAARRNLPCPPPAAVTRILEEQEAEAARRAEVEDWLGESGQSEVAREELGEGAEAAGVPLTEMPGWREWRDAAERRAEAGRRLLNSEEYRPHVKRAGGARSDIDRETEALEAAVALDDECAALLEDWRAHGDDAEAAGIHPFHGEGYGALAARLEEIAGRQGLPAATAACMTALLEEHQALVLAGEAVRNALPSYRKMDKRRAGLLAEAQASGVPITDLAGWKDGREEAGALIQAGRALLEGRRFGVHLDRDPADRALVECVVAAAEADALLAGALETWRTHARGAEAAGLSPFDAEGTEEAMAPLRALAARDDLPAALPQDISDLMDEHAREMRAEALVDDWKQAIGKLRQGREDLAGQAVDGGLAVAELPGWPEWRNDAGTAMASGRSLLQDTDCAPRLDRNPGLRASIQGMVRTLTARLERDRTCARLIGEWNAHVGAARAKGVRPSTVRDHAGLAARMEEAADRTDLDAATAVRLKGLLRENQRQEREQVEQDIDSQHERLLKEAGGNAELLPYQFDYVRFREAVTEARNLPDPGSDYAGELKKLDAQMDAAEERMALAKALRERALSLRRTAQELDRRLGDNPGVPMHRQRGFRAWRREADRFLDDWRDALRNRLMEPHLDEAGVRGLLERSASTLQEERYRAPQQTKR
;
A
#
# COMPACT_ATOMS: atom_id res chain seq x y z
N MET A 1 -118.36 47.70 50.35
CA MET A 1 -118.33 46.68 51.42
C MET A 1 -117.01 45.92 51.31
N ARG A 2 -116.03 46.24 52.15
CA ARG A 2 -114.85 45.37 52.32
C ARG A 2 -115.28 44.28 53.29
N TYR A 3 -115.37 43.03 52.83
CA TYR A 3 -115.55 41.91 53.73
C TYR A 3 -114.28 41.80 54.58
N GLN A 4 -114.36 42.17 55.86
CA GLN A 4 -113.34 41.78 56.81
C GLN A 4 -113.57 40.31 57.11
N VAL A 5 -112.77 39.45 56.49
CA VAL A 5 -112.77 38.01 56.75
C VAL A 5 -111.80 37.77 57.90
N GLU A 6 -112.31 37.19 58.98
CA GLU A 6 -111.49 36.67 60.08
C GLU A 6 -111.41 35.15 59.93
N VAL A 7 -110.20 34.60 60.03
CA VAL A 7 -109.96 33.15 59.96
C VAL A 7 -109.77 32.63 61.38
N TYR A 8 -110.52 31.59 61.74
CA TYR A 8 -110.47 30.96 63.06
C TYR A 8 -110.07 29.49 62.95
N GLU A 9 -109.27 29.03 63.91
CA GLU A 9 -108.97 27.61 64.09
C GLU A 9 -109.88 27.03 65.19
N THR A 10 -110.57 25.91 64.89
CA THR A 10 -111.40 25.23 65.89
C THR A 10 -110.51 24.31 66.73
N ARG A 11 -110.45 24.54 68.03
CA ARG A 11 -109.73 23.70 68.99
C ARG A 11 -110.66 23.25 70.11
N THR A 12 -110.47 22.01 70.57
CA THR A 12 -111.12 21.49 71.77
C THR A 12 -110.26 21.85 72.97
N ILE A 13 -110.82 22.56 73.93
CA ILE A 13 -110.18 22.85 75.23
C ILE A 13 -111.07 22.31 76.35
N GLU A 14 -110.45 21.80 77.40
CA GLU A 14 -111.15 21.38 78.61
C GLU A 14 -111.18 22.53 79.60
N ILE A 15 -112.36 22.89 80.09
CA ILE A 15 -112.52 23.88 81.18
C ILE A 15 -113.23 23.24 82.36
N ARG A 16 -112.81 23.59 83.58
CA ARG A 16 -113.41 23.18 84.84
C ARG A 16 -113.77 24.41 85.69
N ALA A 17 -114.65 24.23 86.66
CA ALA A 17 -114.89 25.26 87.65
C ALA A 17 -113.58 25.55 88.43
N GLY A 18 -113.26 26.83 88.59
CA GLY A 18 -112.00 27.36 89.12
C GLY A 18 -111.00 27.81 88.05
N ASP A 19 -111.17 27.42 86.78
CA ASP A 19 -110.21 27.79 85.74
C ASP A 19 -110.28 29.28 85.38
N MET A 20 -109.12 29.88 85.11
CA MET A 20 -109.03 31.23 84.56
C MET A 20 -108.97 31.16 83.03
N ILE A 21 -109.91 31.85 82.37
CA ILE A 21 -109.98 31.96 80.91
C ILE A 21 -109.75 33.40 80.48
N ARG A 22 -109.36 33.58 79.22
CA ARG A 22 -109.29 34.88 78.54
C ARG A 22 -110.20 34.88 77.33
N TRP A 23 -110.84 36.00 77.05
CA TRP A 23 -111.60 36.17 75.81
C TRP A 23 -110.63 36.43 74.66
N THR A 24 -110.83 35.76 73.53
CA THR A 24 -110.00 35.93 72.31
C THR A 24 -110.68 36.79 71.25
N ARG A 25 -111.91 37.23 71.52
CA ARG A 25 -112.70 38.10 70.65
C ARG A 25 -113.54 39.08 71.46
N ASN A 26 -113.60 40.32 70.98
CA ASN A 26 -114.49 41.35 71.53
C ASN A 26 -115.97 40.96 71.35
N ASP A 27 -116.76 41.06 72.41
CA ASP A 27 -118.23 41.08 72.39
C ASP A 27 -118.70 42.39 73.07
N PRO A 28 -118.77 43.50 72.32
CA PRO A 28 -119.14 44.80 72.87
C PRO A 28 -120.54 44.83 73.50
N ALA A 29 -121.47 44.00 73.01
CA ALA A 29 -122.84 43.95 73.52
C ALA A 29 -122.90 43.47 74.98
N ARG A 30 -121.94 42.64 75.39
CA ARG A 30 -121.80 42.13 76.76
C ARG A 30 -120.68 42.80 77.55
N GLY A 31 -119.93 43.69 76.92
CA GLY A 31 -118.78 44.36 77.51
C GLY A 31 -117.58 43.43 77.72
N LEU A 32 -117.42 42.39 76.89
CA LEU A 32 -116.26 41.49 76.96
C LEU A 32 -115.21 41.95 75.94
N ALA A 33 -114.01 42.33 76.37
CA ALA A 33 -112.91 42.69 75.48
C ALA A 33 -111.93 41.52 75.28
N ASN A 34 -111.30 41.48 74.10
CA ASN A 34 -110.21 40.57 73.79
C ASN A 34 -109.05 40.83 74.75
N GLY A 35 -108.60 39.78 75.42
CA GLY A 35 -107.59 39.83 76.48
C GLY A 35 -108.16 39.89 77.90
N ASP A 36 -109.45 40.21 78.08
CA ASP A 36 -110.07 40.22 79.42
C ASP A 36 -110.10 38.82 80.03
N ARG A 37 -109.83 38.75 81.34
CA ARG A 37 -109.80 37.50 82.10
C ARG A 37 -111.10 37.27 82.88
N ALA A 38 -111.51 36.02 82.99
CA ALA A 38 -112.63 35.61 83.83
C ALA A 38 -112.38 34.23 84.46
N GLU A 39 -112.87 34.05 85.70
CA GLU A 39 -112.87 32.77 86.41
C GLU A 39 -114.14 31.98 86.05
N VAL A 40 -114.01 30.71 85.72
CA VAL A 40 -115.15 29.81 85.54
C VAL A 40 -115.69 29.43 86.93
N VAL A 41 -116.85 29.94 87.33
CA VAL A 41 -117.40 29.70 88.67
C VAL A 41 -118.13 28.35 88.75
N GLU A 42 -118.93 28.04 87.73
CA GLU A 42 -119.75 26.82 87.71
C GLU A 42 -120.05 26.40 86.27
N ILE A 43 -119.96 25.10 86.01
CA ILE A 43 -120.37 24.50 84.73
C ILE A 43 -121.61 23.64 84.98
N GLY A 44 -122.78 24.22 84.71
CA GLY A 44 -124.06 23.53 84.83
C GLY A 44 -124.51 22.84 83.53
N PRO A 45 -125.56 22.01 83.58
CA PRO A 45 -126.04 21.26 82.40
C PRO A 45 -126.54 22.15 81.26
N ARG A 46 -127.00 23.38 81.53
CA ARG A 46 -127.53 24.32 80.53
C ARG A 46 -126.71 25.60 80.33
N ARG A 47 -125.88 25.99 81.31
CA ARG A 47 -125.21 27.29 81.33
C ARG A 47 -123.85 27.20 82.03
N VAL A 48 -122.95 28.12 81.69
CA VAL A 48 -121.63 28.28 82.29
C VAL A 48 -121.55 29.66 82.92
N SER A 49 -121.23 29.72 84.21
CA SER A 49 -121.11 30.95 84.97
C SER A 49 -119.66 31.38 85.07
N PHE A 50 -119.42 32.67 84.85
CA PHE A 50 -118.10 33.30 84.91
C PHE A 50 -118.11 34.45 85.91
N ARG A 51 -116.94 34.77 86.46
CA ARG A 51 -116.67 35.97 87.23
C ARG A 51 -115.55 36.74 86.53
N GLY A 52 -115.85 37.93 86.01
CA GLY A 52 -114.86 38.80 85.38
C GLY A 52 -113.79 39.28 86.37
N GLY A 53 -112.65 39.77 85.85
CA GLY A 53 -111.59 40.35 86.66
C GLY A 53 -111.99 41.58 87.48
N ASP A 54 -113.10 42.23 87.11
CA ASP A 54 -113.76 43.31 87.84
C ASP A 54 -114.68 42.81 88.99
N GLY A 55 -114.78 41.49 89.16
CA GLY A 55 -115.64 40.82 90.15
C GLY A 55 -117.08 40.59 89.66
N ARG A 56 -117.45 41.02 88.45
CA ARG A 56 -118.82 40.87 87.93
C ARG A 56 -119.12 39.42 87.56
N ALA A 57 -120.19 38.87 88.13
CA ALA A 57 -120.70 37.57 87.71
C ALA A 57 -121.59 37.69 86.47
N PHE A 58 -121.39 36.80 85.49
CA PHE A 58 -122.27 36.67 84.32
C PHE A 58 -122.35 35.21 83.89
N THR A 59 -123.35 34.89 83.08
CA THR A 59 -123.64 33.50 82.70
C THR A 59 -123.94 33.40 81.21
N LEU A 60 -123.33 32.42 80.55
CA LEU A 60 -123.54 32.13 79.13
C LEU A 60 -124.25 30.78 78.98
N SER A 61 -125.10 30.67 77.96
CA SER A 61 -125.70 29.39 77.58
C SER A 61 -124.61 28.44 77.06
N ARG A 62 -124.73 27.12 77.27
CA ARG A 62 -123.78 26.13 76.71
C ARG A 62 -123.67 26.15 75.18
N ARG A 63 -124.64 26.77 74.49
CA ARG A 63 -124.64 26.93 73.02
C ARG A 63 -124.23 28.33 72.56
N ASP A 64 -123.83 29.21 73.49
CA ASP A 64 -123.40 30.57 73.16
C ASP A 64 -122.12 30.54 72.31
N MET A 65 -122.10 31.30 71.22
CA MET A 65 -120.93 31.32 70.31
C MET A 65 -119.72 31.96 70.96
N GLN A 66 -119.90 32.85 71.96
CA GLN A 66 -118.79 33.46 72.67
C GLN A 66 -117.95 32.42 73.43
N LEU A 67 -118.55 31.27 73.80
CA LEU A 67 -117.80 30.15 74.39
C LEU A 67 -116.79 29.49 73.43
N ARG A 68 -116.85 29.81 72.13
CA ARG A 68 -115.87 29.36 71.13
C ARG A 68 -114.69 30.35 70.99
N HIS A 69 -114.79 31.52 71.60
CA HIS A 69 -113.81 32.59 71.54
C HIS A 69 -113.20 32.87 72.91
N LEU A 70 -112.73 31.79 73.56
CA LEU A 70 -111.99 31.84 74.79
C LEU A 70 -110.81 30.88 74.73
N ASP A 71 -109.82 31.13 75.57
CA ASP A 71 -108.65 30.29 75.76
C ASP A 71 -108.26 30.31 77.25
N HIS A 72 -107.35 29.44 77.66
CA HIS A 72 -106.81 29.49 79.00
C HIS A 72 -106.03 30.81 79.23
N ALA A 73 -106.16 31.38 80.43
CA ALA A 73 -105.44 32.60 80.82
C ALA A 73 -104.20 32.32 81.68
N TRP A 74 -103.73 31.06 81.72
CA TRP A 74 -102.57 30.64 82.51
C TRP A 74 -101.26 31.25 81.99
N SER A 75 -101.12 31.39 80.66
CA SER A 75 -99.99 32.02 80.01
C SER A 75 -100.45 33.09 79.01
N SER A 76 -99.54 33.99 78.63
CA SER A 76 -99.79 35.05 77.65
C SER A 76 -98.52 35.30 76.86
N THR A 77 -98.66 35.88 75.66
CA THR A 77 -97.52 36.34 74.86
C THR A 77 -97.03 37.69 75.36
N VAL A 78 -95.76 38.05 75.09
CA VAL A 78 -95.15 39.33 75.52
C VAL A 78 -95.96 40.53 75.06
N HIS A 79 -96.40 40.53 73.80
CA HIS A 79 -97.21 41.59 73.24
C HIS A 79 -98.61 41.65 73.89
N GLY A 80 -99.23 40.49 74.18
CA GLY A 80 -100.51 40.41 74.89
C GLY A 80 -100.45 40.86 76.36
N ALA A 81 -99.24 40.91 76.95
CA ALA A 81 -98.98 41.41 78.29
C ALA A 81 -98.51 42.88 78.32
N GLN A 82 -98.45 43.57 77.18
CA GLN A 82 -97.99 44.95 77.12
C GLN A 82 -98.90 45.88 77.94
N GLY A 83 -98.31 46.60 78.90
CA GLY A 83 -99.03 47.48 79.84
C GLY A 83 -99.57 46.77 81.10
N ILE A 84 -99.43 45.45 81.20
CA ILE A 84 -99.81 44.67 82.39
C ILE A 84 -98.60 44.56 83.33
N THR A 85 -98.78 44.81 84.62
CA THR A 85 -97.75 44.60 85.65
C THR A 85 -98.24 43.55 86.65
N ARG A 86 -97.39 42.60 87.04
CA ARG A 86 -97.68 41.55 88.04
C ARG A 86 -96.56 41.48 89.07
N ASP A 87 -96.90 41.12 90.30
CA ASP A 87 -95.89 41.02 91.37
C ASP A 87 -94.85 39.93 91.05
N ASN A 88 -95.31 38.79 90.50
CA ASN A 88 -94.47 37.68 90.07
C ASN A 88 -94.71 37.35 88.59
N VAL A 89 -93.64 37.24 87.80
CA VAL A 89 -93.67 36.82 86.39
C VAL A 89 -92.77 35.61 86.18
N ILE A 90 -93.27 34.62 85.45
CA ILE A 90 -92.47 33.52 84.91
C ILE A 90 -92.38 33.76 83.40
N ALA A 91 -91.20 34.13 82.93
CA ALA A 91 -90.88 34.32 81.52
C ALA A 91 -90.32 33.01 80.95
N VAL A 92 -90.76 32.60 79.76
CA VAL A 92 -90.27 31.40 79.08
C VAL A 92 -89.64 31.85 77.77
N LEU A 93 -88.32 31.74 77.68
CA LEU A 93 -87.51 32.24 76.57
C LEU A 93 -86.65 31.11 76.01
N ASP A 94 -86.75 30.93 74.71
CA ASP A 94 -86.05 29.88 73.97
C ASP A 94 -84.92 30.52 73.15
N SER A 95 -83.71 30.00 73.31
CA SER A 95 -82.49 30.50 72.66
C SER A 95 -82.53 30.36 71.13
N GLY A 96 -83.33 29.44 70.59
CA GLY A 96 -83.40 29.10 69.16
C GLY A 96 -84.53 29.78 68.37
N HIS A 97 -85.38 30.59 69.00
CA HIS A 97 -86.54 31.23 68.34
C HIS A 97 -86.20 32.47 67.48
N GLY A 98 -84.91 32.70 67.20
CA GLY A 98 -84.43 33.71 66.26
C GLY A 98 -84.92 35.12 66.59
N ALA A 99 -85.60 35.76 65.63
CA ALA A 99 -86.03 37.16 65.71
C ALA A 99 -87.10 37.48 66.78
N LEU A 100 -87.54 36.49 67.58
CA LEU A 100 -88.43 36.68 68.72
C LEU A 100 -87.69 36.75 70.06
N THR A 101 -86.39 36.43 70.08
CA THR A 101 -85.52 36.44 71.25
C THR A 101 -84.48 37.55 71.07
N ASP A 102 -84.87 38.79 71.39
CA ASP A 102 -84.02 39.99 71.31
C ASP A 102 -84.03 40.79 72.62
N GLN A 103 -83.07 41.72 72.77
CA GLN A 103 -82.93 42.52 74.00
C GLN A 103 -84.19 43.34 74.30
N ALA A 104 -84.87 43.85 73.26
CA ALA A 104 -86.09 44.64 73.44
C ALA A 104 -87.24 43.81 74.02
N THR A 105 -87.48 42.62 73.49
CA THR A 105 -88.50 41.68 73.96
C THR A 105 -88.17 41.19 75.35
N PHE A 106 -86.90 40.82 75.60
CA PHE A 106 -86.39 40.45 76.91
C PHE A 106 -86.61 41.55 77.96
N TYR A 107 -86.23 42.79 77.62
CA TYR A 107 -86.45 43.95 78.47
C TYR A 107 -87.93 44.16 78.77
N VAL A 108 -88.79 44.05 77.76
CA VAL A 108 -90.24 44.20 77.94
C VAL A 108 -90.81 43.12 78.85
N GLU A 109 -90.39 41.86 78.74
CA GLU A 109 -90.83 40.78 79.63
C GLU A 109 -90.42 41.00 81.08
N LEU A 110 -89.13 41.32 81.31
CA LEU A 110 -88.59 41.51 82.66
C LEU A 110 -89.26 42.69 83.37
N THR A 111 -89.53 43.77 82.64
CA THR A 111 -90.19 44.97 83.19
C THR A 111 -91.68 44.79 83.50
N ARG A 112 -92.30 43.64 83.19
CA ARG A 112 -93.67 43.32 83.66
C ARG A 112 -93.71 42.86 85.10
N ALA A 113 -92.59 42.39 85.66
CA ALA A 113 -92.50 41.99 87.06
C ALA A 113 -92.31 43.22 87.96
N ARG A 114 -93.10 43.33 89.04
CA ARG A 114 -92.87 44.33 90.08
C ARG A 114 -91.86 43.86 91.12
N ASP A 115 -91.98 42.61 91.58
CA ASP A 115 -91.19 42.11 92.70
C ASP A 115 -90.24 40.98 92.30
N ARG A 116 -90.72 39.97 91.55
CA ARG A 116 -89.91 38.80 91.18
C ARG A 116 -90.15 38.36 89.74
N VAL A 117 -89.05 38.11 89.04
CA VAL A 117 -89.05 37.44 87.72
C VAL A 117 -88.30 36.11 87.82
N VAL A 118 -88.84 35.08 87.17
CA VAL A 118 -88.16 33.81 86.94
C VAL A 118 -88.09 33.62 85.43
N VAL A 119 -86.88 33.54 84.89
CA VAL A 119 -86.65 33.23 83.47
C VAL A 119 -86.39 31.74 83.35
N LEU A 120 -87.22 31.05 82.58
CA LEU A 120 -87.05 29.67 82.18
C LEU A 120 -86.54 29.65 80.75
N THR A 121 -85.40 28.99 80.54
CA THR A 121 -84.77 28.87 79.23
C THR A 121 -84.21 27.47 79.03
N ASP A 122 -84.06 27.08 77.78
CA ASP A 122 -83.46 25.83 77.34
C ASP A 122 -81.95 25.80 77.62
N ASN A 123 -81.23 26.89 77.33
CA ASN A 123 -79.82 27.06 77.63
C ASN A 123 -79.52 28.53 77.97
N ARG A 124 -78.93 28.76 79.15
CA ARG A 124 -78.59 30.10 79.63
C ARG A 124 -77.52 30.77 78.76
N GLU A 125 -76.46 30.06 78.39
CA GLU A 125 -75.38 30.62 77.59
C GLU A 125 -75.87 31.00 76.19
N ASP A 126 -76.67 30.13 75.56
CA ASP A 126 -77.19 30.37 74.22
C ASP A 126 -78.22 31.51 74.22
N LEU A 127 -79.07 31.59 75.25
CA LEU A 127 -79.98 32.74 75.40
C LEU A 127 -79.20 34.05 75.56
N MET A 128 -78.13 34.06 76.36
CA MET A 128 -77.30 35.26 76.49
C MET A 128 -76.65 35.64 75.16
N ALA A 129 -76.11 34.68 74.42
CA ALA A 129 -75.52 34.92 73.10
C ALA A 129 -76.55 35.44 72.09
N ALA A 130 -77.76 34.88 72.09
CA ALA A 130 -78.86 35.34 71.24
C ALA A 130 -79.25 36.78 71.55
N LEU A 131 -79.36 37.13 72.83
CA LEU A 131 -79.64 38.50 73.27
C LEU A 131 -78.50 39.47 72.93
N GLU A 132 -77.24 39.08 73.10
CA GLU A 132 -76.10 39.94 72.71
C GLU A 132 -76.04 40.18 71.21
N ALA A 133 -76.41 39.18 70.40
CA ALA A 133 -76.42 39.28 68.95
C ALA A 133 -77.59 40.11 68.39
N ALA A 134 -78.72 40.18 69.10
CA ALA A 134 -79.94 40.81 68.62
C ALA A 134 -80.44 41.90 69.58
N THR A 135 -80.18 43.17 69.25
CA THR A 135 -80.66 44.33 70.04
C THR A 135 -82.18 44.52 69.93
N GLY A 136 -82.79 44.09 68.82
CA GLY A 136 -84.20 44.35 68.51
C GLY A 136 -84.44 45.76 67.96
N GLU A 137 -83.38 46.55 67.73
CA GLU A 137 -83.48 47.87 67.10
C GLU A 137 -83.75 47.73 65.60
N ARG A 138 -84.65 48.59 65.09
CA ARG A 138 -84.96 48.63 63.66
C ARG A 138 -84.21 49.78 63.01
N VAL A 139 -83.28 49.46 62.13
CA VAL A 139 -82.60 50.44 61.28
C VAL A 139 -83.61 51.06 60.33
N SER A 140 -83.70 52.39 60.29
CA SER A 140 -84.55 53.07 59.31
C SER A 140 -83.98 52.90 57.90
N ALA A 141 -84.82 53.03 56.88
CA ALA A 141 -84.36 52.94 55.49
C ALA A 141 -83.26 53.97 55.14
N LEU A 142 -83.18 55.07 55.89
CA LEU A 142 -82.20 56.15 55.70
C LEU A 142 -80.85 55.82 56.35
N GLU A 143 -80.86 55.31 57.58
CA GLU A 143 -79.64 54.85 58.26
C GLU A 143 -79.03 53.64 57.54
N ALA A 144 -79.87 52.77 56.96
CA ALA A 144 -79.44 51.60 56.20
C ALA A 144 -78.67 51.97 54.91
N VAL A 145 -78.90 53.16 54.35
CA VAL A 145 -78.13 53.70 53.21
C VAL A 145 -77.02 54.67 53.62
N GLY A 146 -76.75 54.80 54.93
CA GLY A 146 -75.65 55.59 55.47
C GLY A 146 -75.90 57.09 55.56
N GLU A 147 -77.16 57.53 55.54
CA GLU A 147 -77.49 58.94 55.73
C GLU A 147 -77.67 59.29 57.22
N ASP A 148 -76.87 60.24 57.71
CA ASP A 148 -77.07 60.88 59.01
C ASP A 148 -78.09 62.03 58.87
N PRO A 149 -79.26 61.96 59.55
CA PRO A 149 -80.28 63.01 59.50
C PRO A 149 -79.81 64.38 60.04
N ALA A 150 -78.64 64.47 60.68
CA ALA A 150 -78.17 65.67 61.38
C ALA A 150 -77.36 66.69 60.53
N VAL A 151 -77.13 66.48 59.22
CA VAL A 151 -76.21 67.32 58.42
C VAL A 151 -76.90 68.43 57.62
N GLY A 152 -76.43 69.67 57.81
CA GLY A 152 -76.99 70.95 57.31
C GLY A 152 -76.83 71.25 55.81
N ILE A 153 -77.72 72.14 55.32
CA ILE A 153 -78.08 72.37 53.90
C ILE A 153 -76.98 73.01 53.04
N MET A 154 -76.02 73.72 53.63
CA MET A 154 -75.10 74.61 52.89
C MET A 154 -74.03 73.89 52.06
N ASP A 155 -73.57 72.71 52.48
CA ASP A 155 -72.52 71.95 51.76
C ASP A 155 -73.06 71.06 50.63
N ARG A 156 -74.40 70.94 50.48
CA ARG A 156 -75.04 70.23 49.34
C ARG A 156 -75.10 71.07 48.06
N GLU A 157 -75.06 72.40 48.17
CA GLU A 157 -75.22 73.32 47.03
C GLU A 157 -74.02 73.36 46.08
N GLU A 158 -72.79 73.09 46.53
CA GLU A 158 -71.58 73.13 45.67
C GLU A 158 -71.23 71.74 45.07
N LEU A 159 -71.49 70.66 45.82
CA LEU A 159 -71.16 69.29 45.42
C LEU A 159 -72.07 68.75 44.31
N TRP A 160 -73.38 68.86 44.52
CA TRP A 160 -74.39 68.26 43.65
C TRP A 160 -74.31 68.78 42.20
N PRO A 161 -74.08 70.09 41.94
CA PRO A 161 -73.90 70.58 40.57
C PRO A 161 -72.74 69.95 39.81
N GLN A 162 -71.60 69.66 40.46
CA GLN A 162 -70.44 69.05 39.77
C GLN A 162 -70.67 67.58 39.45
N LEU A 163 -71.27 66.82 40.38
CA LEU A 163 -71.65 65.43 40.13
C LEU A 163 -72.80 65.31 39.12
N SER A 164 -73.76 66.24 39.14
CA SER A 164 -74.80 66.35 38.11
C SER A 164 -74.20 66.72 36.76
N ALA A 165 -73.20 67.61 36.70
CA ALA A 165 -72.49 67.93 35.47
C ALA A 165 -71.74 66.73 34.91
N TRP A 166 -71.07 65.93 35.76
CA TRP A 166 -70.47 64.65 35.36
C TRP A 166 -71.51 63.67 34.82
N ARG A 167 -72.60 63.43 35.55
CA ARG A 167 -73.68 62.51 35.09
C ARG A 167 -74.32 62.98 33.77
N ALA A 168 -74.47 64.29 33.59
CA ALA A 168 -74.96 64.86 32.35
C ALA A 168 -73.95 64.70 31.20
N HIS A 169 -72.65 64.85 31.49
CA HIS A 169 -71.57 64.60 30.54
C HIS A 169 -71.50 63.13 30.13
N GLU A 170 -71.58 62.22 31.09
CA GLU A 170 -71.65 60.77 30.88
C GLU A 170 -72.90 60.37 30.06
N ALA A 171 -74.07 60.92 30.40
CA ALA A 171 -75.30 60.67 29.65
C ALA A 171 -75.23 61.22 28.22
N ARG A 172 -74.61 62.39 28.01
CA ARG A 172 -74.34 62.95 26.68
C ARG A 172 -73.40 62.07 25.88
N ALA A 173 -72.31 61.60 26.49
CA ALA A 173 -71.36 60.69 25.87
C ALA A 173 -72.05 59.38 25.47
N ALA A 174 -72.82 58.78 26.38
CA ALA A 174 -73.61 57.58 26.11
C ALA A 174 -74.63 57.77 24.97
N ALA A 175 -75.34 58.90 24.94
CA ALA A 175 -76.29 59.22 23.86
C ALA A 175 -75.61 59.42 22.50
N ALA A 176 -74.37 59.92 22.50
CA ALA A 176 -73.53 60.05 21.32
C ALA A 176 -72.79 58.74 20.94
N GLY A 177 -72.87 57.69 21.75
CA GLY A 177 -72.09 56.46 21.58
C GLY A 177 -70.58 56.62 21.84
N LEU A 178 -70.18 57.68 22.55
CA LEU A 178 -68.80 58.03 22.88
C LEU A 178 -68.46 57.70 24.33
N LEU A 179 -67.18 57.57 24.66
CA LEU A 179 -66.74 57.54 26.06
C LEU A 179 -66.80 58.96 26.61
N PRO A 180 -66.97 59.13 27.94
CA PRO A 180 -66.93 60.45 28.56
C PRO A 180 -65.67 61.25 28.20
N LEU A 181 -64.50 60.60 28.11
CA LEU A 181 -63.22 61.20 27.70
C LEU A 181 -63.25 61.86 26.31
N ASP A 182 -63.97 61.25 25.36
CA ASP A 182 -64.00 61.67 23.95
C ASP A 182 -65.04 62.78 23.67
N MET A 183 -65.87 63.09 24.66
CA MET A 183 -66.96 64.06 24.52
C MET A 183 -66.44 65.50 24.72
N GLU A 184 -66.86 66.42 23.85
CA GLU A 184 -66.51 67.84 23.96
C GLU A 184 -66.89 68.41 25.35
N GLY A 185 -65.94 69.12 25.98
CA GLY A 185 -66.08 69.64 27.34
C GLY A 185 -65.60 68.72 28.46
N HIS A 186 -65.13 67.50 28.15
CA HIS A 186 -64.62 66.55 29.15
C HIS A 186 -63.53 67.14 30.04
N GLY A 187 -62.50 67.77 29.44
CA GLY A 187 -61.40 68.37 30.19
C GLY A 187 -61.85 69.44 31.19
N GLU A 188 -62.91 70.18 30.89
CA GLU A 188 -63.48 71.16 31.84
C GLU A 188 -64.19 70.48 33.01
N VAL A 189 -64.94 69.40 32.75
CA VAL A 189 -65.65 68.63 33.78
C VAL A 189 -64.65 67.95 34.72
N ILE A 190 -63.62 67.31 34.18
CA ILE A 190 -62.54 66.68 34.98
C ILE A 190 -61.75 67.71 35.75
N ALA A 191 -61.38 68.85 35.15
CA ALA A 191 -60.67 69.90 35.88
C ALA A 191 -61.48 70.48 37.05
N ARG A 192 -62.82 70.57 36.92
CA ARG A 192 -63.71 70.99 38.01
C ARG A 192 -63.76 69.95 39.13
N LEU A 193 -63.89 68.67 38.78
CA LEU A 193 -63.86 67.55 39.74
C LEU A 193 -62.49 67.44 40.43
N GLY A 194 -61.39 67.60 39.71
CA GLY A 194 -60.03 67.60 40.27
C GLY A 194 -59.80 68.75 41.27
N ARG A 195 -60.26 69.97 40.96
CA ARG A 195 -60.23 71.09 41.91
C ARG A 195 -61.05 70.81 43.18
N LEU A 196 -62.17 70.11 43.03
CA LEU A 196 -63.02 69.70 44.16
C LEU A 196 -62.31 68.65 45.02
N ALA A 197 -61.71 67.62 44.41
CA ALA A 197 -60.96 66.56 45.09
C ALA A 197 -59.72 67.06 45.85
N ALA A 198 -59.06 68.12 45.36
CA ALA A 198 -57.86 68.69 45.98
C ALA A 198 -58.11 69.48 47.29
N ARG A 199 -59.37 69.71 47.71
CA ARG A 199 -59.69 70.45 48.94
C ARG A 199 -59.54 69.57 50.20
N ARG A 200 -58.82 70.05 51.21
CA ARG A 200 -58.48 69.30 52.45
C ARG A 200 -59.62 69.10 53.46
N ASN A 201 -60.72 69.86 53.40
CA ASN A 201 -61.78 69.89 54.42
C ASN A 201 -63.19 69.55 53.89
N LEU A 202 -63.31 68.52 53.03
CA LEU A 202 -64.61 67.98 52.62
C LEU A 202 -65.10 66.92 53.63
N PRO A 203 -66.28 67.06 54.26
CA PRO A 203 -66.87 65.99 55.06
C PRO A 203 -67.35 64.85 54.15
N CYS A 204 -66.89 63.61 54.41
CA CYS A 204 -67.16 62.43 53.60
C CYS A 204 -68.65 62.01 53.60
N PRO A 205 -69.16 61.32 52.55
CA PRO A 205 -68.42 60.51 51.58
C PRO A 205 -68.26 61.02 50.13
N PRO A 206 -68.26 62.34 49.79
CA PRO A 206 -67.97 62.76 48.42
C PRO A 206 -66.51 62.65 47.91
N PRO A 207 -65.44 62.49 48.73
CA PRO A 207 -64.10 62.28 48.18
C PRO A 207 -63.98 60.97 47.38
N ALA A 208 -64.48 59.85 47.92
CA ALA A 208 -64.29 58.55 47.28
C ALA A 208 -64.99 58.41 45.92
N ALA A 209 -66.17 59.02 45.75
CA ALA A 209 -66.88 58.98 44.47
C ALA A 209 -66.20 59.84 43.40
N VAL A 210 -65.74 61.05 43.75
CA VAL A 210 -65.01 61.92 42.83
C VAL A 210 -63.63 61.33 42.53
N THR A 211 -62.91 60.82 43.53
CA THR A 211 -61.63 60.12 43.36
C THR A 211 -61.78 58.91 42.44
N ARG A 212 -62.80 58.05 42.64
CA ARG A 212 -63.06 56.91 41.75
C ARG A 212 -63.35 57.35 40.31
N ILE A 213 -64.11 58.43 40.11
CA ILE A 213 -64.35 58.96 38.76
C ILE A 213 -63.04 59.42 38.13
N LEU A 214 -62.21 60.17 38.86
CA LEU A 214 -60.92 60.64 38.36
C LEU A 214 -59.96 59.48 38.05
N GLU A 215 -59.83 58.52 38.96
CA GLU A 215 -59.02 57.31 38.80
C GLU A 215 -59.49 56.47 37.60
N GLU A 216 -60.81 56.28 37.42
CA GLU A 216 -61.33 55.55 36.26
C GLU A 216 -61.10 56.32 34.96
N GLN A 217 -61.20 57.65 34.95
CA GLN A 217 -60.92 58.44 33.74
C GLN A 217 -59.42 58.50 33.42
N GLU A 218 -58.56 58.49 34.42
CA GLU A 218 -57.12 58.36 34.24
C GLU A 218 -56.77 56.97 33.71
N ALA A 219 -57.39 55.90 34.23
CA ALA A 219 -57.26 54.55 33.71
C ALA A 219 -57.77 54.42 32.26
N GLU A 220 -58.93 55.00 31.93
CA GLU A 220 -59.46 55.05 30.57
C GLU A 220 -58.56 55.83 29.60
N ALA A 221 -57.98 56.95 30.05
CA ALA A 221 -57.00 57.71 29.27
C ALA A 221 -55.70 56.91 29.07
N ALA A 222 -55.24 56.17 30.08
CA ALA A 222 -54.07 55.30 29.98
C ALA A 222 -54.31 54.12 29.02
N ARG A 223 -55.48 53.45 29.10
CA ARG A 223 -55.87 52.39 28.15
C ARG A 223 -55.93 52.90 26.71
N ARG A 224 -56.43 54.12 26.50
CA ARG A 224 -56.44 54.77 25.19
C ARG A 224 -55.03 55.06 24.69
N ALA A 225 -54.19 55.67 25.53
CA ALA A 225 -52.81 55.96 25.19
C ALA A 225 -52.03 54.69 24.84
N GLU A 226 -52.25 53.58 25.55
CA GLU A 226 -51.61 52.30 25.25
C GLU A 226 -52.01 51.74 23.87
N VAL A 227 -53.28 51.86 23.47
CA VAL A 227 -53.73 51.47 22.12
C VAL A 227 -53.12 52.39 21.06
N GLU A 228 -53.06 53.70 21.32
CA GLU A 228 -52.46 54.68 20.41
C GLU A 228 -50.93 54.49 20.28
N ASP A 229 -50.22 54.23 21.37
CA ASP A 229 -48.78 53.95 21.40
C ASP A 229 -48.48 52.64 20.64
N TRP A 230 -49.26 51.57 20.90
CA TRP A 230 -49.12 50.33 20.16
C TRP A 230 -49.29 50.55 18.65
N LEU A 231 -50.31 51.30 18.23
CA LEU A 231 -50.55 51.63 16.82
C LEU A 231 -49.48 52.58 16.24
N GLY A 232 -48.94 53.49 17.04
CA GLY A 232 -47.89 54.43 16.62
C GLY A 232 -46.55 53.75 16.34
N GLU A 233 -46.29 52.63 17.00
CA GLU A 233 -45.14 51.76 16.77
C GLU A 233 -45.38 50.67 15.71
N SER A 234 -46.57 50.66 15.08
CA SER A 234 -46.93 49.68 14.06
C SER A 234 -45.92 49.64 12.92
N GLY A 235 -45.50 48.43 12.55
CA GLY A 235 -44.52 48.19 11.49
C GLY A 235 -43.06 48.41 11.89
N GLN A 236 -42.74 49.01 13.05
CA GLN A 236 -41.34 49.19 13.47
C GLN A 236 -40.63 47.86 13.72
N SER A 237 -41.34 46.86 14.24
CA SER A 237 -40.79 45.52 14.44
C SER A 237 -40.54 44.77 13.12
N GLU A 238 -41.32 45.05 12.07
CA GLU A 238 -41.11 44.48 10.74
C GLU A 238 -39.88 45.11 10.07
N VAL A 239 -39.77 46.45 10.11
CA VAL A 239 -38.59 47.18 9.61
C VAL A 239 -37.31 46.74 10.33
N ALA A 240 -37.36 46.60 11.67
CA ALA A 240 -36.20 46.12 12.43
C ALA A 240 -35.79 44.68 12.06
N ARG A 241 -36.76 43.81 11.72
CA ARG A 241 -36.48 42.45 11.23
C ARG A 241 -35.84 42.48 9.84
N GLU A 242 -36.32 43.35 8.96
CA GLU A 242 -35.76 43.55 7.62
C GLU A 242 -34.32 44.07 7.70
N GLU A 243 -34.05 45.10 8.51
CA GLU A 243 -32.70 45.65 8.72
C GLU A 243 -31.72 44.61 9.27
N LEU A 244 -32.16 43.78 10.23
CA LEU A 244 -31.37 42.65 10.72
C LEU A 244 -31.14 41.60 9.61
N GLY A 245 -32.13 41.37 8.75
CA GLY A 245 -32.04 40.49 7.58
C GLY A 245 -31.02 40.98 6.54
N GLU A 246 -31.03 42.27 6.21
CA GLU A 246 -30.04 42.89 5.31
C GLU A 246 -28.63 42.80 5.91
N GLY A 247 -28.50 43.03 7.22
CA GLY A 247 -27.25 42.86 7.95
C GLY A 247 -26.74 41.40 7.92
N ALA A 248 -27.64 40.44 8.09
CA ALA A 248 -27.35 39.01 8.01
C ALA A 248 -26.85 38.62 6.61
N GLU A 249 -27.50 39.14 5.57
CA GLU A 249 -27.12 38.90 4.17
C GLU A 249 -25.73 39.47 3.88
N ALA A 250 -25.45 40.71 4.31
CA ALA A 250 -24.14 41.34 4.13
C ALA A 250 -23.02 40.61 4.89
N ALA A 251 -23.33 40.02 6.05
CA ALA A 251 -22.39 39.23 6.84
C ALA A 251 -22.26 37.77 6.36
N GLY A 252 -23.18 37.29 5.50
CA GLY A 252 -23.20 35.92 5.02
C GLY A 252 -23.56 34.89 6.11
N VAL A 253 -24.34 35.29 7.11
CA VAL A 253 -24.78 34.44 8.23
C VAL A 253 -26.31 34.38 8.28
N PRO A 254 -26.93 33.32 8.81
CA PRO A 254 -28.37 33.28 9.01
C PRO A 254 -28.81 34.35 10.01
N LEU A 255 -30.06 34.84 9.88
CA LEU A 255 -30.62 35.92 10.72
C LEU A 255 -30.45 35.63 12.22
N THR A 256 -30.61 34.37 12.63
CA THR A 256 -30.59 33.92 14.02
C THR A 256 -29.21 34.00 14.68
N GLU A 257 -28.13 34.16 13.90
CA GLU A 257 -26.77 34.36 14.39
C GLU A 257 -26.39 35.84 14.52
N MET A 258 -27.23 36.77 14.04
CA MET A 258 -26.91 38.20 14.08
C MET A 258 -26.88 38.75 15.50
N PRO A 259 -25.89 39.60 15.83
CA PRO A 259 -25.95 40.43 17.02
C PRO A 259 -27.21 41.32 16.96
N GLY A 260 -28.10 41.17 17.94
CA GLY A 260 -29.38 41.90 18.00
C GLY A 260 -30.62 41.07 17.61
N TRP A 261 -30.47 39.88 17.02
CA TRP A 261 -31.63 39.01 16.71
C TRP A 261 -32.44 38.65 17.96
N ARG A 262 -31.77 38.26 19.06
CA ARG A 262 -32.46 37.92 20.32
C ARG A 262 -33.22 39.11 20.91
N GLU A 263 -32.63 40.30 20.84
CA GLU A 263 -33.28 41.53 21.33
C GLU A 263 -34.53 41.85 20.53
N TRP A 264 -34.44 41.72 19.20
CA TRP A 264 -35.59 41.84 18.32
C TRP A 264 -36.66 40.77 18.59
N ARG A 265 -36.27 39.49 18.69
CA ARG A 265 -37.16 38.35 18.91
C ARG A 265 -37.96 38.52 20.20
N ASP A 266 -37.29 38.86 21.30
CA ASP A 266 -37.95 39.09 22.59
C ASP A 266 -38.83 40.36 22.58
N ALA A 267 -38.45 41.39 21.81
CA ALA A 267 -39.28 42.58 21.64
C ALA A 267 -40.54 42.30 20.80
N ALA A 268 -40.39 41.53 19.72
CA ALA A 268 -41.49 41.09 18.85
C ALA A 268 -42.50 40.21 19.62
N GLU A 269 -42.01 39.27 20.43
CA GLU A 269 -42.85 38.43 21.29
C GLU A 269 -43.64 39.27 22.31
N ARG A 270 -42.97 40.17 23.06
CA ARG A 270 -43.66 41.08 23.99
C ARG A 270 -44.70 41.96 23.30
N ARG A 271 -44.41 42.42 22.08
CA ARG A 271 -45.33 43.25 21.29
C ARG A 271 -46.54 42.46 20.81
N ALA A 272 -46.34 41.22 20.38
CA ALA A 272 -47.42 40.31 20.02
C ALA A 272 -48.31 39.98 21.23
N GLU A 273 -47.72 39.68 22.39
CA GLU A 273 -48.47 39.47 23.64
C GLU A 273 -49.29 40.70 24.03
N ALA A 274 -48.72 41.91 23.91
CA ALA A 274 -49.43 43.15 24.13
C ALA A 274 -50.61 43.31 23.14
N GLY A 275 -50.39 43.03 21.84
CA GLY A 275 -51.44 43.03 20.83
C GLY A 275 -52.58 42.06 21.14
N ARG A 276 -52.27 40.82 21.52
CA ARG A 276 -53.26 39.82 21.98
C ARG A 276 -54.02 40.30 23.20
N ARG A 277 -53.35 40.93 24.17
CA ARG A 277 -54.00 41.52 25.36
C ARG A 277 -55.01 42.61 24.96
N LEU A 278 -54.62 43.53 24.08
CA LEU A 278 -55.48 44.60 23.59
C LEU A 278 -56.72 44.06 22.85
N LEU A 279 -56.58 42.97 22.09
CA LEU A 279 -57.67 42.37 21.32
C LEU A 279 -58.68 41.56 22.16
N ASN A 280 -58.19 40.90 23.20
CA ASN A 280 -58.94 39.93 24.02
C ASN A 280 -59.54 40.52 25.29
N SER A 281 -59.02 41.65 25.80
CA SER A 281 -59.53 42.29 27.00
C SER A 281 -60.77 43.15 26.72
N GLU A 282 -61.83 42.96 27.52
CA GLU A 282 -63.06 43.74 27.40
C GLU A 282 -62.84 45.24 27.67
N GLU A 283 -61.87 45.58 28.53
CA GLU A 283 -61.54 46.96 28.92
C GLU A 283 -60.99 47.80 27.76
N TYR A 284 -60.25 47.19 26.82
CA TYR A 284 -59.66 47.88 25.67
C TYR A 284 -60.60 47.93 24.45
N ARG A 285 -61.69 47.15 24.46
CA ARG A 285 -62.65 47.04 23.35
C ARG A 285 -63.22 48.39 22.87
N PRO A 286 -63.61 49.34 23.75
CA PRO A 286 -64.11 50.64 23.33
C PRO A 286 -63.05 51.48 22.60
N HIS A 287 -61.79 51.39 23.03
CA HIS A 287 -60.66 52.16 22.48
C HIS A 287 -60.24 51.63 21.11
N VAL A 288 -60.07 50.31 20.99
CA VAL A 288 -59.75 49.63 19.73
C VAL A 288 -60.83 49.84 18.66
N LYS A 289 -62.12 49.84 19.05
CA LYS A 289 -63.24 50.08 18.12
C LYS A 289 -63.24 51.50 17.56
N ARG A 290 -62.79 52.49 18.32
CA ARG A 290 -62.80 53.91 17.90
C ARG A 290 -61.63 54.30 17.02
N ALA A 291 -60.47 53.65 17.17
CA ALA A 291 -59.30 53.87 16.33
C ALA A 291 -59.45 53.31 14.88
N GLY A 292 -60.69 53.19 14.37
CA GLY A 292 -61.06 52.99 12.96
C GLY A 292 -60.12 52.09 12.13
N GLY A 293 -60.29 50.76 12.20
CA GLY A 293 -59.43 49.79 11.52
C GLY A 293 -58.39 49.13 12.44
N ALA A 294 -58.11 49.77 13.59
CA ALA A 294 -57.15 49.28 14.59
C ALA A 294 -57.33 47.81 14.99
N ARG A 295 -58.55 47.28 15.13
CA ARG A 295 -58.72 45.85 15.48
C ARG A 295 -58.08 44.93 14.43
N SER A 296 -58.36 45.16 13.15
CA SER A 296 -57.82 44.32 12.07
C SER A 296 -56.33 44.55 11.85
N ASP A 297 -55.82 45.75 12.15
CA ASP A 297 -54.41 46.07 12.02
C ASP A 297 -53.61 45.45 13.18
N ILE A 298 -54.11 45.56 14.41
CA ILE A 298 -53.53 44.90 15.59
C ILE A 298 -53.51 43.39 15.39
N ASP A 299 -54.62 42.80 14.95
CA ASP A 299 -54.72 41.35 14.74
C ASP A 299 -53.75 40.85 13.67
N ARG A 300 -53.69 41.55 12.52
CA ARG A 300 -52.79 41.19 11.41
C ARG A 300 -51.32 41.29 11.78
N GLU A 301 -50.89 42.39 12.40
CA GLU A 301 -49.48 42.56 12.80
C GLU A 301 -49.12 41.61 13.96
N THR A 302 -50.03 41.37 14.91
CA THR A 302 -49.82 40.38 15.98
C THR A 302 -49.64 38.97 15.40
N GLU A 303 -50.51 38.54 14.48
CA GLU A 303 -50.37 37.25 13.79
C GLU A 303 -49.07 37.17 12.98
N ALA A 304 -48.68 38.25 12.30
CA ALA A 304 -47.45 38.31 11.54
C ALA A 304 -46.20 38.20 12.43
N LEU A 305 -46.18 38.87 13.59
CA LEU A 305 -45.08 38.80 14.56
C LEU A 305 -44.97 37.42 15.21
N GLU A 306 -46.10 36.82 15.62
CA GLU A 306 -46.11 35.45 16.16
C GLU A 306 -45.60 34.44 15.14
N ALA A 307 -46.05 34.54 13.88
CA ALA A 307 -45.59 33.67 12.80
C ALA A 307 -44.09 33.88 12.49
N ALA A 308 -43.61 35.13 12.52
CA ALA A 308 -42.21 35.48 12.31
C ALA A 308 -41.30 34.91 13.40
N VAL A 309 -41.65 35.11 14.67
CA VAL A 309 -40.91 34.59 15.82
C VAL A 309 -40.88 33.06 15.81
N ALA A 310 -42.03 32.41 15.57
CA ALA A 310 -42.11 30.95 15.51
C ALA A 310 -41.23 30.38 14.39
N LEU A 311 -41.27 30.98 13.19
CA LEU A 311 -40.44 30.54 12.07
C LEU A 311 -38.94 30.73 12.36
N ASP A 312 -38.55 31.88 12.91
CA ASP A 312 -37.14 32.17 13.21
C ASP A 312 -36.61 31.27 14.34
N ASP A 313 -37.41 30.99 15.37
CA ASP A 313 -37.07 30.04 16.45
C ASP A 313 -36.91 28.61 15.91
N GLU A 314 -37.81 28.16 15.00
CA GLU A 314 -37.68 26.87 14.33
C GLU A 314 -36.41 26.78 13.46
N CYS A 315 -36.05 27.87 12.77
CA CYS A 315 -34.82 27.97 11.98
C CYS A 315 -33.58 27.90 12.88
N ALA A 316 -33.59 28.62 14.01
CA ALA A 316 -32.50 28.61 14.98
C ALA A 316 -32.27 27.19 15.52
N ALA A 317 -33.35 26.53 15.93
CA ALA A 317 -33.30 25.16 16.45
C ALA A 317 -32.78 24.16 15.39
N LEU A 318 -33.25 24.25 14.15
CA LEU A 318 -32.75 23.39 13.07
C LEU A 318 -31.25 23.56 12.85
N LEU A 319 -30.75 24.79 12.82
CA LEU A 319 -29.33 25.07 12.58
C LEU A 319 -28.46 24.63 13.76
N GLU A 320 -28.96 24.75 14.99
CA GLU A 320 -28.30 24.21 16.19
C GLU A 320 -28.22 22.67 16.14
N ASP A 321 -29.35 22.01 15.86
CA ASP A 321 -29.41 20.55 15.66
C ASP A 321 -28.46 20.11 14.53
N TRP A 322 -28.35 20.90 13.46
CA TRP A 322 -27.47 20.60 12.32
C TRP A 322 -25.98 20.67 12.69
N ARG A 323 -25.58 21.68 13.47
CA ARG A 323 -24.19 21.78 13.97
C ARG A 323 -23.88 20.66 14.96
N ALA A 324 -24.79 20.41 15.92
CA ALA A 324 -24.62 19.34 16.89
C ALA A 324 -24.46 17.96 16.23
N HIS A 325 -25.28 17.66 15.20
CA HIS A 325 -25.14 16.43 14.41
C HIS A 325 -23.79 16.34 13.69
N GLY A 326 -23.28 17.47 13.20
CA GLY A 326 -21.94 17.56 12.63
C GLY A 326 -20.84 17.19 13.63
N ASP A 327 -20.87 17.80 14.81
CA ASP A 327 -19.92 17.59 15.89
C ASP A 327 -19.95 16.13 16.40
N ASP A 328 -21.15 15.56 16.57
CA ASP A 328 -21.34 14.17 17.01
C ASP A 328 -20.79 13.17 15.99
N ALA A 329 -20.98 13.42 14.69
CA ALA A 329 -20.46 12.57 13.64
C ALA A 329 -18.92 12.62 13.57
N GLU A 330 -18.33 13.82 13.73
CA GLU A 330 -16.87 13.99 13.79
C GLU A 330 -16.28 13.23 14.99
N ALA A 331 -16.91 13.33 16.17
CA ALA A 331 -16.50 12.59 17.36
C ALA A 331 -16.57 11.05 17.17
N ALA A 332 -17.51 10.57 16.35
CA ALA A 332 -17.63 9.16 15.97
C ALA A 332 -16.65 8.73 14.86
N GLY A 333 -15.92 9.67 14.24
CA GLY A 333 -15.03 9.40 13.12
C GLY A 333 -15.76 9.03 11.82
N ILE A 334 -17.00 9.49 11.66
CA ILE A 334 -17.86 9.23 10.50
C ILE A 334 -18.27 10.57 9.88
N HIS A 335 -18.39 10.64 8.56
CA HIS A 335 -18.89 11.85 7.92
C HIS A 335 -20.36 12.13 8.30
N PRO A 336 -20.76 13.39 8.58
CA PRO A 336 -22.11 13.75 9.06
C PRO A 336 -23.27 13.15 8.24
N PHE A 337 -23.13 13.09 6.92
CA PHE A 337 -24.10 12.50 5.99
C PHE A 337 -24.45 11.02 6.31
N HIS A 338 -23.51 10.26 6.88
CA HIS A 338 -23.70 8.85 7.24
C HIS A 338 -24.05 8.65 8.72
N GLY A 339 -24.07 9.72 9.52
CA GLY A 339 -24.49 9.67 10.91
C GLY A 339 -25.97 9.28 11.05
N GLU A 340 -26.28 8.57 12.13
CA GLU A 340 -27.66 8.23 12.48
C GLU A 340 -28.46 9.52 12.72
N GLY A 341 -29.64 9.65 12.11
CA GLY A 341 -30.49 10.85 12.24
C GLY A 341 -30.33 11.90 11.13
N TYR A 342 -29.26 11.87 10.33
CA TYR A 342 -29.03 12.85 9.25
C TYR A 342 -30.22 12.97 8.27
N GLY A 343 -30.83 11.85 7.89
CA GLY A 343 -31.96 11.85 6.95
C GLY A 343 -33.20 12.56 7.49
N ALA A 344 -33.48 12.46 8.79
CA ALA A 344 -34.60 13.17 9.42
C ALA A 344 -34.32 14.68 9.48
N LEU A 345 -33.07 15.05 9.75
CA LEU A 345 -32.60 16.42 9.77
C LEU A 345 -32.66 17.08 8.38
N ALA A 346 -32.24 16.37 7.33
CA ALA A 346 -32.36 16.82 5.94
C ALA A 346 -33.82 17.01 5.50
N ALA A 347 -34.73 16.10 5.89
CA ALA A 347 -36.16 16.25 5.60
C ALA A 347 -36.77 17.49 6.30
N ARG A 348 -36.36 17.76 7.55
CA ARG A 348 -36.79 18.97 8.28
C ARG A 348 -36.24 20.25 7.65
N LEU A 349 -35.01 20.21 7.13
CA LEU A 349 -34.41 21.31 6.35
C LEU A 349 -35.21 21.58 5.06
N GLU A 350 -35.56 20.54 4.29
CA GLU A 350 -36.40 20.67 3.08
C GLU A 350 -37.77 21.27 3.40
N GLU A 351 -38.40 20.83 4.50
CA GLU A 351 -39.69 21.35 4.94
C GLU A 351 -39.62 22.84 5.29
N ILE A 352 -38.66 23.25 6.11
CA ILE A 352 -38.53 24.65 6.56
C ILE A 352 -38.11 25.55 5.41
N ALA A 353 -37.16 25.13 4.57
CA ALA A 353 -36.69 25.92 3.42
C ALA A 353 -37.81 26.22 2.39
N GLY A 354 -38.85 25.39 2.33
CA GLY A 354 -40.02 25.59 1.45
C GLY A 354 -41.07 26.56 2.00
N ARG A 355 -40.95 27.03 3.25
CA ARG A 355 -41.94 27.94 3.86
C ARG A 355 -41.75 29.38 3.40
N GLN A 356 -42.86 30.12 3.29
CA GLN A 356 -42.84 31.55 2.98
C GLN A 356 -42.47 32.37 4.22
N GLY A 357 -41.85 33.55 4.03
CA GLY A 357 -41.50 34.47 5.12
C GLY A 357 -40.12 34.24 5.76
N LEU A 358 -39.28 33.40 5.15
CA LEU A 358 -37.88 33.27 5.53
C LEU A 358 -37.07 34.52 5.14
N PRO A 359 -36.24 35.07 6.03
CA PRO A 359 -35.27 36.10 5.69
C PRO A 359 -34.33 35.62 4.57
N ALA A 360 -33.93 36.52 3.66
CA ALA A 360 -33.13 36.17 2.48
C ALA A 360 -31.82 35.44 2.85
N ALA A 361 -31.10 35.93 3.87
CA ALA A 361 -29.88 35.31 4.35
C ALA A 361 -30.09 33.88 4.90
N THR A 362 -31.17 33.67 5.65
CA THR A 362 -31.53 32.34 6.19
C THR A 362 -31.95 31.39 5.06
N ALA A 363 -32.74 31.87 4.10
CA ALA A 363 -33.13 31.08 2.92
C ALA A 363 -31.91 30.69 2.07
N ALA A 364 -30.94 31.60 1.89
CA ALA A 364 -29.70 31.32 1.18
C ALA A 364 -28.85 30.27 1.92
N CYS A 365 -28.74 30.37 3.25
CA CYS A 365 -28.06 29.38 4.08
C CYS A 365 -28.69 27.99 3.94
N MET A 366 -30.02 27.89 4.05
CA MET A 366 -30.75 26.62 3.89
C MET A 366 -30.61 26.05 2.48
N THR A 367 -30.65 26.92 1.46
CA THR A 367 -30.43 26.51 0.06
C THR A 367 -29.05 25.91 -0.13
N ALA A 368 -28.00 26.53 0.41
CA ALA A 368 -26.64 26.01 0.32
C ALA A 368 -26.49 24.63 1.01
N LEU A 369 -27.14 24.43 2.17
CA LEU A 369 -27.18 23.14 2.85
C LEU A 369 -27.92 22.08 2.02
N LEU A 370 -29.04 22.43 1.38
CA LEU A 370 -29.79 21.53 0.50
C LEU A 370 -29.01 21.17 -0.76
N GLU A 371 -28.31 22.12 -1.38
CA GLU A 371 -27.46 21.87 -2.54
C GLU A 371 -26.33 20.89 -2.20
N GLU A 372 -25.67 21.06 -1.04
CA GLU A 372 -24.64 20.11 -0.58
C GLU A 372 -25.25 18.74 -0.27
N HIS A 373 -26.42 18.70 0.39
CA HIS A 373 -27.15 17.46 0.63
C HIS A 373 -27.45 16.71 -0.68
N GLN A 374 -28.02 17.39 -1.68
CA GLN A 374 -28.35 16.80 -2.98
C GLN A 374 -27.09 16.33 -3.72
N ALA A 375 -26.01 17.10 -3.67
CA ALA A 375 -24.73 16.71 -4.26
C ALA A 375 -24.17 15.44 -3.61
N LEU A 376 -24.28 15.30 -2.29
CA LEU A 376 -23.90 14.10 -1.56
C LEU A 376 -24.82 12.91 -1.88
N VAL A 377 -26.12 13.10 -2.01
CA VAL A 377 -27.06 12.02 -2.44
C VAL A 377 -26.66 11.48 -3.81
N LEU A 378 -26.46 12.36 -4.79
CA LEU A 378 -26.05 11.99 -6.15
C LEU A 378 -24.67 11.32 -6.18
N ALA A 379 -23.72 11.82 -5.39
CA ALA A 379 -22.40 11.21 -5.26
C ALA A 379 -22.49 9.77 -4.71
N GLY A 380 -23.36 9.55 -3.71
CA GLY A 380 -23.60 8.22 -3.14
C GLY A 380 -24.26 7.26 -4.11
N GLU A 381 -25.21 7.73 -4.91
CA GLU A 381 -25.81 6.94 -6.00
C GLU A 381 -24.78 6.57 -7.06
N ALA A 382 -23.93 7.52 -7.47
CA ALA A 382 -22.86 7.28 -8.43
C ALA A 382 -21.88 6.20 -7.92
N VAL A 383 -21.43 6.29 -6.66
CA VAL A 383 -20.56 5.28 -6.04
C VAL A 383 -21.25 3.91 -6.00
N ARG A 384 -22.50 3.83 -5.52
CA ARG A 384 -23.26 2.57 -5.47
C ARG A 384 -23.45 1.92 -6.84
N ASN A 385 -23.69 2.73 -7.88
CA ASN A 385 -23.86 2.24 -9.25
C ASN A 385 -22.53 1.81 -9.88
N ALA A 386 -21.41 2.42 -9.49
CA ALA A 386 -20.09 2.11 -10.03
C ALA A 386 -19.45 0.87 -9.40
N LEU A 387 -19.62 0.66 -8.09
CA LEU A 387 -18.98 -0.45 -7.34
C LEU A 387 -19.19 -1.86 -7.95
N PRO A 388 -20.40 -2.25 -8.44
CA PRO A 388 -20.59 -3.53 -9.11
C PRO A 388 -19.66 -3.76 -10.30
N SER A 389 -19.34 -2.71 -11.07
CA SER A 389 -18.43 -2.79 -12.21
C SER A 389 -16.99 -3.05 -11.77
N TYR A 390 -16.53 -2.41 -10.68
CA TYR A 390 -15.22 -2.68 -10.08
C TYR A 390 -15.13 -4.11 -9.53
N ARG A 391 -16.16 -4.59 -8.81
CA ARG A 391 -16.22 -5.99 -8.32
C ARG A 391 -16.19 -7.01 -9.46
N LYS A 392 -16.91 -6.72 -10.56
CA LYS A 392 -16.90 -7.56 -11.77
C LYS A 392 -15.51 -7.60 -12.38
N MET A 393 -14.85 -6.45 -12.49
CA MET A 393 -13.51 -6.35 -13.07
C MET A 393 -12.46 -7.07 -12.23
N ASP A 394 -12.47 -6.86 -10.91
CA ASP A 394 -11.57 -7.55 -9.97
C ASP A 394 -11.71 -9.07 -10.08
N LYS A 395 -12.95 -9.58 -10.04
CA LYS A 395 -13.24 -11.01 -10.19
C LYS A 395 -12.78 -11.57 -11.55
N ARG A 396 -12.99 -10.81 -12.63
CA ARG A 396 -12.56 -11.20 -13.98
C ARG A 396 -11.04 -11.29 -14.06
N ARG A 397 -10.33 -10.28 -13.54
CA ARG A 397 -8.87 -10.25 -13.50
C ARG A 397 -8.32 -11.41 -12.66
N ALA A 398 -8.89 -11.67 -11.49
CA ALA A 398 -8.55 -12.83 -10.66
C ALA A 398 -8.75 -14.17 -11.41
N GLY A 399 -9.81 -14.29 -12.22
CA GLY A 399 -10.03 -15.46 -13.07
C GLY A 399 -8.96 -15.65 -14.15
N LEU A 400 -8.59 -14.57 -14.86
CA LEU A 400 -7.52 -14.59 -15.86
C LEU A 400 -6.15 -14.93 -15.24
N LEU A 401 -5.88 -14.42 -14.04
CA LEU A 401 -4.67 -14.74 -13.29
C LEU A 401 -4.58 -16.23 -12.93
N ALA A 402 -5.69 -16.81 -12.48
CA ALA A 402 -5.75 -18.23 -12.18
C ALA A 402 -5.60 -19.10 -13.45
N GLU A 403 -6.18 -18.67 -14.57
CA GLU A 403 -6.03 -19.35 -15.86
C GLU A 403 -4.58 -19.29 -16.39
N ALA A 404 -3.93 -18.14 -16.29
CA ALA A 404 -2.53 -17.95 -16.68
C ALA A 404 -1.62 -18.89 -15.86
N GLN A 405 -1.81 -18.91 -14.54
CA GLN A 405 -1.04 -19.78 -13.65
C GLN A 405 -1.27 -21.27 -13.92
N ALA A 406 -2.51 -21.68 -14.21
CA ALA A 406 -2.84 -23.08 -14.47
C ALA A 406 -2.32 -23.58 -15.84
N SER A 407 -2.33 -22.72 -16.84
CA SER A 407 -1.88 -23.04 -18.20
C SER A 407 -0.38 -22.84 -18.42
N GLY A 408 0.28 -22.06 -17.56
CA GLY A 408 1.66 -21.62 -17.79
C GLY A 408 1.80 -20.65 -18.96
N VAL A 409 0.68 -20.09 -19.44
CA VAL A 409 0.65 -19.09 -20.51
C VAL A 409 0.62 -17.70 -19.87
N PRO A 410 1.43 -16.75 -20.35
CA PRO A 410 1.36 -15.35 -19.94
C PRO A 410 -0.06 -14.81 -19.92
N ILE A 411 -0.43 -14.06 -18.88
CA ILE A 411 -1.81 -13.53 -18.76
C ILE A 411 -2.16 -12.65 -19.96
N THR A 412 -1.16 -11.97 -20.51
CA THR A 412 -1.27 -11.10 -21.68
C THR A 412 -1.60 -11.81 -22.99
N ASP A 413 -1.41 -13.14 -23.04
CA ASP A 413 -1.70 -13.97 -24.21
C ASP A 413 -3.01 -14.74 -24.11
N LEU A 414 -3.73 -14.61 -22.97
CA LEU A 414 -5.06 -15.18 -22.82
C LEU A 414 -6.09 -14.39 -23.64
N ALA A 415 -7.01 -15.10 -24.29
CA ALA A 415 -8.04 -14.49 -25.15
C ALA A 415 -8.90 -13.45 -24.40
N GLY A 416 -9.20 -13.70 -23.12
CA GLY A 416 -10.05 -12.82 -22.29
C GLY A 416 -9.36 -11.54 -21.78
N TRP A 417 -8.04 -11.41 -21.94
CA TRP A 417 -7.25 -10.26 -21.47
C TRP A 417 -7.54 -8.99 -22.27
N LYS A 418 -7.56 -9.08 -23.60
CA LYS A 418 -7.79 -7.93 -24.49
C LYS A 418 -9.13 -7.26 -24.21
N ASP A 419 -10.18 -8.06 -24.12
CA ASP A 419 -11.53 -7.60 -23.81
C ASP A 419 -11.63 -6.96 -22.41
N GLY A 420 -10.83 -7.43 -21.45
CA GLY A 420 -10.75 -6.86 -20.10
C GLY A 420 -10.10 -5.48 -20.10
N ARG A 421 -9.06 -5.29 -20.92
CA ARG A 421 -8.33 -4.02 -21.04
C ARG A 421 -9.21 -2.87 -21.57
N GLU A 422 -10.02 -3.13 -22.60
CA GLU A 422 -10.89 -2.12 -23.18
C GLU A 422 -11.95 -1.64 -22.18
N GLU A 423 -12.55 -2.58 -21.43
CA GLU A 423 -13.48 -2.26 -20.33
C GLU A 423 -12.78 -1.52 -19.18
N ALA A 424 -11.52 -1.85 -18.88
CA ALA A 424 -10.75 -1.24 -17.81
C ALA A 424 -10.38 0.23 -18.08
N GLY A 425 -10.16 0.61 -19.34
CA GLY A 425 -9.83 1.99 -19.70
C GLY A 425 -10.88 3.02 -19.28
N ALA A 426 -12.17 2.70 -19.45
CA ALA A 426 -13.28 3.54 -19.01
C ALA A 426 -13.38 3.60 -17.49
N LEU A 427 -13.09 2.49 -16.80
CA LEU A 427 -13.11 2.39 -15.35
C LEU A 427 -11.94 3.14 -14.69
N ILE A 428 -10.77 3.25 -15.31
CA ILE A 428 -9.65 4.04 -14.77
C ILE A 428 -10.06 5.51 -14.62
N GLN A 429 -10.64 6.11 -15.66
CA GLN A 429 -11.03 7.52 -15.64
C GLN A 429 -12.15 7.77 -14.61
N ALA A 430 -13.15 6.89 -14.58
CA ALA A 430 -14.20 6.96 -13.57
C ALA A 430 -13.65 6.76 -12.14
N GLY A 431 -12.68 5.85 -11.97
CA GLY A 431 -12.10 5.50 -10.68
C GLY A 431 -11.25 6.62 -10.10
N ARG A 432 -10.43 7.27 -10.92
CA ARG A 432 -9.70 8.48 -10.51
C ARG A 432 -10.66 9.59 -10.06
N ALA A 433 -11.72 9.84 -10.83
CA ALA A 433 -12.72 10.84 -10.47
C ALA A 433 -13.41 10.51 -9.12
N LEU A 434 -13.68 9.24 -8.86
CA LEU A 434 -14.23 8.77 -7.59
C LEU A 434 -13.24 8.92 -6.41
N LEU A 435 -11.95 8.62 -6.62
CA LEU A 435 -10.92 8.68 -5.58
C LEU A 435 -10.46 10.12 -5.26
N GLU A 436 -10.41 11.00 -6.25
CA GLU A 436 -9.99 12.40 -6.10
C GLU A 436 -11.15 13.30 -5.64
N GLY A 437 -12.40 12.95 -5.97
CA GLY A 437 -13.56 13.78 -5.66
C GLY A 437 -13.95 13.70 -4.19
N ARG A 438 -13.79 14.82 -3.46
CA ARG A 438 -14.14 14.94 -2.03
C ARG A 438 -15.53 14.38 -1.67
N ARG A 439 -16.55 14.67 -2.49
CA ARG A 439 -17.93 14.21 -2.27
C ARG A 439 -18.15 12.71 -2.50
N PHE A 440 -17.38 12.08 -3.39
CA PHE A 440 -17.43 10.63 -3.60
C PHE A 440 -16.67 9.90 -2.49
N GLY A 441 -15.57 10.49 -2.01
CA GLY A 441 -14.80 10.02 -0.85
C GLY A 441 -15.68 9.78 0.37
N VAL A 442 -16.63 10.68 0.67
CA VAL A 442 -17.62 10.52 1.75
C VAL A 442 -18.29 9.14 1.74
N HIS A 443 -18.67 8.64 0.55
CA HIS A 443 -19.37 7.37 0.41
C HIS A 443 -18.43 6.17 0.23
N LEU A 444 -17.27 6.38 -0.39
CA LEU A 444 -16.25 5.33 -0.54
C LEU A 444 -15.56 5.00 0.78
N ASP A 445 -15.31 6.00 1.62
CA ASP A 445 -14.63 5.84 2.92
C ASP A 445 -15.55 5.22 3.98
N ARG A 446 -16.86 5.13 3.71
CA ARG A 446 -17.84 4.46 4.57
C ARG A 446 -17.49 2.99 4.79
N ASP A 447 -17.04 2.30 3.74
CA ASP A 447 -16.53 0.93 3.82
C ASP A 447 -15.09 0.91 3.28
N PRO A 448 -14.07 0.76 4.15
CA PRO A 448 -12.68 0.70 3.72
C PRO A 448 -12.42 -0.35 2.63
N ALA A 449 -13.22 -1.42 2.56
CA ALA A 449 -13.10 -2.44 1.51
C ALA A 449 -13.52 -1.92 0.13
N ASP A 450 -14.51 -1.04 0.04
CA ASP A 450 -14.98 -0.48 -1.23
C ASP A 450 -13.98 0.52 -1.80
N ARG A 451 -13.37 1.37 -0.96
CA ARG A 451 -12.24 2.22 -1.38
C ARG A 451 -11.05 1.39 -1.84
N ALA A 452 -10.63 0.42 -1.03
CA ALA A 452 -9.50 -0.45 -1.37
C ALA A 452 -9.75 -1.23 -2.67
N LEU A 453 -10.99 -1.64 -2.94
CA LEU A 453 -11.38 -2.27 -4.21
C LEU A 453 -11.17 -1.32 -5.39
N VAL A 454 -11.66 -0.08 -5.32
CA VAL A 454 -11.51 0.90 -6.41
C VAL A 454 -10.04 1.22 -6.64
N GLU A 455 -9.27 1.47 -5.58
CA GLU A 455 -7.82 1.73 -5.66
C GLU A 455 -7.07 0.55 -6.30
N CYS A 456 -7.35 -0.67 -5.84
CA CYS A 456 -6.74 -1.89 -6.37
C CYS A 456 -7.05 -2.09 -7.86
N VAL A 457 -8.32 -1.95 -8.26
CA VAL A 457 -8.73 -2.16 -9.66
C VAL A 457 -8.15 -1.08 -10.57
N VAL A 458 -8.12 0.19 -10.14
CA VAL A 458 -7.53 1.28 -10.94
C VAL A 458 -6.02 1.08 -11.10
N ALA A 459 -5.29 0.80 -10.01
CA ALA A 459 -3.85 0.56 -10.06
C ALA A 459 -3.50 -0.66 -10.93
N ALA A 460 -4.27 -1.74 -10.79
CA ALA A 460 -4.12 -2.95 -11.60
C ALA A 460 -4.35 -2.66 -13.09
N ALA A 461 -5.43 -1.95 -13.43
CA ALA A 461 -5.75 -1.61 -14.81
C ALA A 461 -4.71 -0.68 -15.46
N GLU A 462 -4.15 0.27 -14.71
CA GLU A 462 -3.08 1.16 -15.19
C GLU A 462 -1.79 0.37 -15.47
N ALA A 463 -1.43 -0.53 -14.55
CA ALA A 463 -0.28 -1.42 -14.73
C ALA A 463 -0.46 -2.34 -15.95
N ASP A 464 -1.67 -2.91 -16.12
CA ASP A 464 -2.02 -3.76 -17.26
C ASP A 464 -1.92 -2.97 -18.60
N ALA A 465 -2.33 -1.69 -18.61
CA ALA A 465 -2.25 -0.82 -19.78
C ALA A 465 -0.80 -0.47 -20.16
N LEU A 466 0.07 -0.20 -19.17
CA LEU A 466 1.49 0.05 -19.38
C LEU A 466 2.20 -1.20 -19.90
N LEU A 467 1.95 -2.37 -19.30
CA LEU A 467 2.54 -3.63 -19.77
C LEU A 467 2.14 -3.92 -21.22
N ALA A 468 0.87 -3.77 -21.55
CA ALA A 468 0.40 -4.01 -22.91
C ALA A 468 1.07 -3.08 -23.94
N GLY A 469 1.35 -1.82 -23.57
CA GLY A 469 2.13 -0.90 -24.40
C GLY A 469 3.56 -1.37 -24.60
N ALA A 470 4.24 -1.74 -23.50
CA ALA A 470 5.63 -2.21 -23.53
C ALA A 470 5.80 -3.52 -24.33
N LEU A 471 4.88 -4.47 -24.16
CA LEU A 471 4.88 -5.73 -24.91
C LEU A 471 4.60 -5.52 -26.40
N GLU A 472 3.71 -4.60 -26.79
CA GLU A 472 3.47 -4.31 -28.21
C GLU A 472 4.74 -3.72 -28.87
N THR A 473 5.45 -2.83 -28.17
CA THR A 473 6.75 -2.31 -28.62
C THR A 473 7.75 -3.45 -28.81
N TRP A 474 7.91 -4.32 -27.81
CA TRP A 474 8.81 -5.47 -27.90
C TRP A 474 8.44 -6.44 -29.03
N ARG A 475 7.17 -6.83 -29.14
CA ARG A 475 6.68 -7.74 -30.19
C ARG A 475 6.84 -7.16 -31.59
N THR A 476 6.75 -5.85 -31.74
CA THR A 476 7.01 -5.16 -33.01
C THR A 476 8.49 -5.20 -33.36
N HIS A 477 9.37 -4.92 -32.39
CA HIS A 477 10.83 -5.04 -32.54
C HIS A 477 11.24 -6.48 -32.89
N ALA A 478 10.76 -7.46 -32.13
CA ALA A 478 11.09 -8.87 -32.34
C ALA A 478 10.70 -9.36 -33.74
N ARG A 479 9.50 -9.03 -34.22
CA ARG A 479 9.06 -9.35 -35.59
C ARG A 479 9.95 -8.67 -36.65
N GLY A 480 10.39 -7.45 -36.40
CA GLY A 480 11.32 -6.73 -37.28
C GLY A 480 12.69 -7.39 -37.36
N ALA A 481 13.25 -7.79 -36.21
CA ALA A 481 14.53 -8.50 -36.14
C ALA A 481 14.47 -9.86 -36.84
N GLU A 482 13.40 -10.64 -36.61
CA GLU A 482 13.18 -11.93 -37.28
C GLU A 482 13.08 -11.78 -38.79
N ALA A 483 12.37 -10.76 -39.29
CA ALA A 483 12.30 -10.47 -40.72
C ALA A 483 13.66 -10.12 -41.34
N ALA A 484 14.59 -9.59 -40.54
CA ALA A 484 15.98 -9.32 -40.93
C ALA A 484 16.92 -10.54 -40.75
N GLY A 485 16.42 -11.67 -40.24
CA GLY A 485 17.22 -12.86 -39.93
C GLY A 485 18.18 -12.65 -38.75
N LEU A 486 17.88 -11.70 -37.86
CA LEU A 486 18.65 -11.39 -36.66
C LEU A 486 17.89 -11.86 -35.42
N SER A 487 18.63 -12.12 -34.34
CA SER A 487 18.01 -12.29 -33.03
C SER A 487 17.34 -10.96 -32.61
N PRO A 488 16.12 -11.00 -32.04
CA PRO A 488 15.49 -9.83 -31.41
C PRO A 488 16.36 -9.12 -30.38
N PHE A 489 17.33 -9.82 -29.79
CA PHE A 489 18.25 -9.28 -28.79
C PHE A 489 19.55 -8.71 -29.38
N ASP A 490 19.86 -9.04 -30.64
CA ASP A 490 21.06 -8.56 -31.33
C ASP A 490 20.74 -7.42 -32.33
N ALA A 491 19.45 -7.14 -32.55
CA ALA A 491 19.00 -6.15 -33.52
C ALA A 491 19.17 -4.71 -32.99
N GLU A 492 19.45 -3.79 -33.90
CA GLU A 492 19.49 -2.36 -33.59
C GLU A 492 18.11 -1.91 -33.06
N GLY A 493 18.08 -1.16 -31.95
CA GLY A 493 16.84 -0.77 -31.26
C GLY A 493 16.40 -1.71 -30.12
N THR A 494 17.11 -2.81 -29.85
CA THR A 494 16.79 -3.73 -28.74
C THR A 494 16.70 -3.02 -27.39
N GLU A 495 17.65 -2.13 -27.08
CA GLU A 495 17.68 -1.38 -25.83
C GLU A 495 16.45 -0.45 -25.68
N GLU A 496 16.02 0.18 -26.77
CA GLU A 496 14.83 1.04 -26.78
C GLU A 496 13.55 0.22 -26.58
N ALA A 497 13.48 -0.99 -27.17
CA ALA A 497 12.34 -1.89 -27.01
C ALA A 497 12.29 -2.54 -25.62
N MET A 498 13.44 -2.80 -24.98
CA MET A 498 13.54 -3.41 -23.65
C MET A 498 13.42 -2.40 -22.49
N ALA A 499 13.76 -1.13 -22.71
CA ALA A 499 13.73 -0.12 -21.66
C ALA A 499 12.37 0.03 -20.95
N PRO A 500 11.21 0.07 -21.63
CA PRO A 500 9.90 0.12 -20.98
C PRO A 500 9.60 -1.12 -20.13
N LEU A 501 10.00 -2.31 -20.61
CA LEU A 501 9.81 -3.58 -19.90
C LEU A 501 10.68 -3.65 -18.64
N ARG A 502 11.94 -3.19 -18.71
CA ARG A 502 12.83 -3.09 -17.53
C ARG A 502 12.34 -2.06 -16.53
N ALA A 503 11.83 -0.91 -16.99
CA ALA A 503 11.25 0.10 -16.12
C ALA A 503 10.01 -0.41 -15.38
N LEU A 504 9.18 -1.24 -16.03
CA LEU A 504 8.09 -1.94 -15.38
C LEU A 504 8.61 -3.00 -14.40
N ALA A 505 9.58 -3.84 -14.79
CA ALA A 505 10.15 -4.87 -13.90
C ALA A 505 10.73 -4.30 -12.59
N ALA A 506 11.22 -3.07 -12.60
CA ALA A 506 11.82 -2.39 -11.45
C ALA A 506 10.80 -1.74 -10.49
N ARG A 507 9.50 -1.79 -10.80
CA ARG A 507 8.44 -1.22 -9.97
C ARG A 507 7.98 -2.19 -8.90
N ASP A 508 8.09 -1.78 -7.64
CA ASP A 508 7.61 -2.56 -6.48
C ASP A 508 6.09 -2.51 -6.30
N ASP A 509 5.39 -1.59 -6.98
CA ASP A 509 3.95 -1.34 -6.85
C ASP A 509 3.08 -2.13 -7.85
N LEU A 510 3.69 -3.07 -8.59
CA LEU A 510 2.97 -3.88 -9.57
C LEU A 510 2.20 -5.04 -8.91
N PRO A 511 0.97 -5.35 -9.39
CA PRO A 511 0.27 -6.57 -9.03
C PRO A 511 1.11 -7.82 -9.30
N ALA A 512 1.19 -8.74 -8.33
CA ALA A 512 2.15 -9.85 -8.24
C ALA A 512 2.29 -10.79 -9.46
N ALA A 513 1.37 -10.76 -10.43
CA ALA A 513 1.42 -11.62 -11.61
C ALA A 513 1.94 -10.96 -12.90
N LEU A 514 1.92 -9.62 -13.00
CA LEU A 514 2.60 -8.89 -14.08
C LEU A 514 4.13 -9.12 -14.08
N PRO A 515 4.79 -9.31 -12.91
CA PRO A 515 6.19 -9.71 -12.86
C PRO A 515 6.53 -10.99 -13.63
N GLN A 516 5.61 -11.96 -13.76
CA GLN A 516 5.95 -13.25 -14.38
C GLN A 516 6.15 -13.13 -15.90
N ASP A 517 5.23 -12.48 -16.61
CA ASP A 517 5.33 -12.23 -18.06
C ASP A 517 6.60 -11.44 -18.42
N ILE A 518 6.95 -10.47 -17.57
CA ILE A 518 8.18 -9.67 -17.74
C ILE A 518 9.42 -10.49 -17.35
N SER A 519 9.35 -11.28 -16.27
CA SER A 519 10.45 -12.12 -15.78
C SER A 519 10.84 -13.15 -16.82
N ASP A 520 9.89 -13.83 -17.44
CA ASP A 520 10.20 -14.85 -18.46
C ASP A 520 10.96 -14.24 -19.64
N LEU A 521 10.57 -13.03 -20.06
CA LEU A 521 11.23 -12.28 -21.12
C LEU A 521 12.61 -11.74 -20.70
N MET A 522 12.73 -11.24 -19.47
CA MET A 522 14.01 -10.81 -18.89
C MET A 522 14.97 -11.99 -18.70
N ASP A 523 14.46 -13.16 -18.34
CA ASP A 523 15.22 -14.40 -18.19
C ASP A 523 15.66 -14.95 -19.55
N GLU A 524 14.84 -14.83 -20.59
CA GLU A 524 15.26 -15.11 -21.96
C GLU A 524 16.38 -14.15 -22.40
N HIS A 525 16.22 -12.85 -22.19
CA HIS A 525 17.24 -11.86 -22.50
C HIS A 525 18.55 -12.11 -21.73
N ALA A 526 18.47 -12.38 -20.44
CA ALA A 526 19.63 -12.66 -19.60
C ALA A 526 20.33 -13.96 -19.99
N ARG A 527 19.60 -14.96 -20.52
CA ARG A 527 20.19 -16.17 -21.10
C ARG A 527 20.93 -15.85 -22.39
N GLU A 528 20.34 -15.06 -23.28
CA GLU A 528 20.98 -14.63 -24.54
C GLU A 528 22.26 -13.82 -24.30
N MET A 529 22.25 -12.84 -23.39
CA MET A 529 23.45 -12.05 -23.05
C MET A 529 24.57 -12.90 -22.44
N ARG A 530 24.22 -13.91 -21.62
CA ARG A 530 25.20 -14.87 -21.08
C ARG A 530 25.80 -15.73 -22.18
N ALA A 531 24.97 -16.24 -23.10
CA ALA A 531 25.43 -17.04 -24.23
C ALA A 531 26.37 -16.23 -25.16
N GLU A 532 26.09 -14.95 -25.37
CA GLU A 532 26.97 -14.05 -26.13
C GLU A 532 28.33 -13.88 -25.47
N ALA A 533 28.37 -13.54 -24.18
CA ALA A 533 29.61 -13.36 -23.44
C ALA A 533 30.50 -14.61 -23.49
N LEU A 534 29.91 -15.79 -23.29
CA LEU A 534 30.64 -17.06 -23.35
C LEU A 534 31.22 -17.36 -24.73
N VAL A 535 30.49 -17.03 -25.80
CA VAL A 535 30.97 -17.18 -27.19
C VAL A 535 32.14 -16.24 -27.47
N ASP A 536 32.06 -15.00 -27.01
CA ASP A 536 33.10 -14.00 -27.24
C ASP A 536 34.38 -14.24 -26.43
N ASP A 537 34.25 -14.67 -25.17
CA ASP A 537 35.38 -15.15 -24.36
C ASP A 537 36.10 -16.31 -25.05
N TRP A 538 35.34 -17.26 -25.59
CA TRP A 538 35.90 -18.38 -26.33
C TRP A 538 36.61 -17.94 -27.61
N LYS A 539 36.02 -17.01 -28.40
CA LYS A 539 36.69 -16.44 -29.58
C LYS A 539 38.00 -15.74 -29.21
N GLN A 540 38.03 -14.97 -28.12
CA GLN A 540 39.24 -14.32 -27.65
C GLN A 540 40.32 -15.35 -27.25
N ALA A 541 39.94 -16.42 -26.55
CA ALA A 541 40.85 -17.50 -26.18
C ALA A 541 41.47 -18.18 -27.42
N ILE A 542 40.64 -18.47 -28.44
CA ILE A 542 41.11 -19.02 -29.71
C ILE A 542 42.06 -18.05 -30.44
N GLY A 543 41.76 -16.74 -30.43
CA GLY A 543 42.62 -15.72 -30.98
C GLY A 543 44.01 -15.71 -30.32
N LYS A 544 44.07 -15.73 -28.98
CA LYS A 544 45.33 -15.81 -28.22
C LYS A 544 46.12 -17.08 -28.52
N LEU A 545 45.44 -18.23 -28.61
CA LEU A 545 46.07 -19.50 -28.95
C LEU A 545 46.70 -19.50 -30.34
N ARG A 546 46.04 -18.89 -31.32
CA ARG A 546 46.58 -18.76 -32.67
C ARG A 546 47.87 -17.94 -32.67
N GLN A 547 47.86 -16.78 -32.02
CA GLN A 547 49.05 -15.92 -31.91
C GLN A 547 50.20 -16.64 -31.19
N GLY A 548 49.94 -17.21 -30.00
CA GLY A 548 50.95 -17.93 -29.24
C GLY A 548 51.54 -19.13 -29.98
N ARG A 549 50.78 -19.73 -30.92
CA ARG A 549 51.29 -20.82 -31.74
C ARG A 549 52.24 -20.35 -32.84
N GLU A 550 51.97 -19.19 -33.43
CA GLU A 550 52.85 -18.55 -34.41
C GLU A 550 54.17 -18.17 -33.74
N ASP A 551 54.12 -17.66 -32.52
CA ASP A 551 55.31 -17.31 -31.73
C ASP A 551 56.16 -18.56 -31.41
N LEU A 552 55.53 -19.66 -30.96
CA LEU A 552 56.23 -20.94 -30.74
C LEU A 552 56.82 -21.52 -32.02
N ALA A 553 56.15 -21.35 -33.17
CA ALA A 553 56.70 -21.78 -34.45
C ALA A 553 57.96 -21.00 -34.82
N GLY A 554 57.97 -19.68 -34.60
CA GLY A 554 59.16 -18.83 -34.79
C GLY A 554 60.32 -19.25 -33.89
N GLN A 555 60.07 -19.42 -32.59
CA GLN A 555 61.09 -19.88 -31.63
C GLN A 555 61.68 -21.25 -31.99
N ALA A 556 60.86 -22.15 -32.54
CA ALA A 556 61.30 -23.48 -32.96
C ALA A 556 62.25 -23.41 -34.16
N VAL A 557 61.97 -22.51 -35.13
CA VAL A 557 62.86 -22.24 -36.26
C VAL A 557 64.20 -21.71 -35.76
N ASP A 558 64.18 -20.69 -34.90
CA ASP A 558 65.40 -20.05 -34.38
C ASP A 558 66.26 -21.00 -33.54
N GLY A 559 65.63 -21.85 -32.74
CA GLY A 559 66.30 -22.84 -31.89
C GLY A 559 66.75 -24.11 -32.62
N GLY A 560 66.35 -24.32 -33.88
CA GLY A 560 66.56 -25.58 -34.58
C GLY A 560 65.92 -26.78 -33.86
N LEU A 561 64.77 -26.55 -33.22
CA LEU A 561 64.00 -27.52 -32.45
C LEU A 561 62.65 -27.77 -33.11
N ALA A 562 61.99 -28.87 -32.76
CA ALA A 562 60.58 -29.03 -33.04
C ALA A 562 59.77 -28.17 -32.07
N VAL A 563 58.59 -27.71 -32.48
CA VAL A 563 57.71 -26.92 -31.60
C VAL A 563 57.40 -27.66 -30.30
N ALA A 564 57.27 -28.98 -30.37
CA ALA A 564 57.00 -29.82 -29.21
C ALA A 564 58.19 -29.99 -28.24
N GLU A 565 59.40 -29.58 -28.62
CA GLU A 565 60.61 -29.57 -27.78
C GLU A 565 60.77 -28.25 -27.01
N LEU A 566 59.99 -27.21 -27.33
CA LEU A 566 60.10 -25.91 -26.67
C LEU A 566 59.52 -25.90 -25.25
N PRO A 567 60.09 -25.13 -24.31
CA PRO A 567 59.59 -25.01 -22.93
C PRO A 567 58.15 -24.49 -22.83
N GLY A 568 57.69 -23.64 -23.75
CA GLY A 568 56.34 -23.07 -23.77
C GLY A 568 55.27 -23.99 -24.38
N TRP A 569 55.66 -25.10 -24.99
CA TRP A 569 54.73 -26.04 -25.62
C TRP A 569 53.72 -26.71 -24.66
N PRO A 570 54.11 -27.17 -23.45
CA PRO A 570 53.18 -27.79 -22.51
C PRO A 570 52.05 -26.84 -22.07
N GLU A 571 52.38 -25.56 -21.85
CA GLU A 571 51.43 -24.52 -21.46
C GLU A 571 50.45 -24.25 -22.60
N TRP A 572 50.96 -23.94 -23.81
CA TRP A 572 50.11 -23.74 -24.98
C TRP A 572 49.20 -24.95 -25.27
N ARG A 573 49.72 -26.18 -25.14
CA ARG A 573 48.95 -27.40 -25.31
C ARG A 573 47.83 -27.52 -24.28
N ASN A 574 48.08 -27.15 -23.04
CA ASN A 574 47.08 -27.20 -21.98
C ASN A 574 45.96 -26.20 -22.27
N ASP A 575 46.31 -24.96 -22.62
CA ASP A 575 45.36 -23.91 -22.97
C ASP A 575 44.53 -24.25 -24.22
N ALA A 576 45.16 -24.85 -25.24
CA ALA A 576 44.46 -25.37 -26.41
C ALA A 576 43.49 -26.51 -26.04
N GLY A 577 43.87 -27.38 -25.10
CA GLY A 577 43.00 -28.40 -24.51
C GLY A 577 41.77 -27.79 -23.84
N THR A 578 41.98 -26.79 -22.99
CA THR A 578 40.92 -26.06 -22.28
C THR A 578 39.97 -25.37 -23.26
N ALA A 579 40.49 -24.61 -24.23
CA ALA A 579 39.67 -23.92 -25.22
C ALA A 579 38.82 -24.88 -26.08
N MET A 580 39.34 -26.07 -26.41
CA MET A 580 38.54 -27.09 -27.10
C MET A 580 37.43 -27.67 -26.22
N ALA A 581 37.72 -27.91 -24.94
CA ALA A 581 36.71 -28.38 -23.98
C ALA A 581 35.61 -27.33 -23.81
N SER A 582 35.97 -26.06 -23.62
CA SER A 582 35.04 -24.94 -23.57
C SER A 582 34.22 -24.82 -24.86
N GLY A 583 34.84 -24.93 -26.04
CA GLY A 583 34.12 -24.88 -27.32
C GLY A 583 33.14 -26.03 -27.51
N ARG A 584 33.47 -27.25 -27.04
CA ARG A 584 32.53 -28.39 -27.03
C ARG A 584 31.40 -28.19 -26.03
N SER A 585 31.72 -27.63 -24.86
CA SER A 585 30.72 -27.27 -23.84
C SER A 585 29.72 -26.28 -24.40
N LEU A 586 30.16 -25.21 -25.07
CA LEU A 586 29.27 -24.22 -25.71
C LEU A 586 28.32 -24.83 -26.73
N LEU A 587 28.77 -25.83 -27.49
CA LEU A 587 27.93 -26.52 -28.47
C LEU A 587 26.88 -27.46 -27.83
N GLN A 588 27.04 -27.80 -26.56
CA GLN A 588 26.16 -28.71 -25.80
C GLN A 588 25.37 -27.98 -24.70
N ASP A 589 25.71 -26.73 -24.43
CA ASP A 589 25.09 -25.91 -23.40
C ASP A 589 23.65 -25.57 -23.80
N THR A 590 22.71 -25.91 -22.91
CA THR A 590 21.28 -25.67 -23.10
C THR A 590 20.93 -24.18 -23.16
N ASP A 591 21.69 -23.31 -22.50
CA ASP A 591 21.47 -21.86 -22.54
C ASP A 591 22.04 -21.25 -23.82
N CYS A 592 23.11 -21.83 -24.41
CA CYS A 592 23.66 -21.39 -25.69
C CYS A 592 22.94 -21.99 -26.92
N ALA A 593 22.22 -23.10 -26.74
CA ALA A 593 21.54 -23.79 -27.83
C ALA A 593 20.60 -22.90 -28.66
N PRO A 594 19.72 -22.06 -28.05
CA PRO A 594 18.82 -21.18 -28.80
C PRO A 594 19.56 -20.19 -29.70
N ARG A 595 20.61 -19.53 -29.17
CA ARG A 595 21.45 -18.60 -29.93
C ARG A 595 22.15 -19.29 -31.10
N LEU A 596 22.67 -20.49 -30.88
CA LEU A 596 23.35 -21.28 -31.91
C LEU A 596 22.41 -21.88 -32.96
N ASP A 597 21.15 -22.15 -32.60
CA ASP A 597 20.11 -22.57 -33.55
C ASP A 597 19.67 -21.39 -34.44
N ARG A 598 19.50 -20.20 -33.85
CA ARG A 598 19.19 -18.95 -34.57
C ARG A 598 20.34 -18.50 -35.48
N ASN A 599 21.60 -18.82 -35.12
CA ASN A 599 22.80 -18.46 -35.90
C ASN A 599 23.63 -19.69 -36.34
N PRO A 600 23.20 -20.40 -37.39
CA PRO A 600 23.88 -21.63 -37.84
C PRO A 600 25.32 -21.39 -38.35
N GLY A 601 25.63 -20.18 -38.81
CA GLY A 601 26.98 -19.79 -39.22
C GLY A 601 27.97 -19.78 -38.05
N LEU A 602 27.55 -19.29 -36.89
CA LEU A 602 28.34 -19.29 -35.66
C LEU A 602 28.62 -20.73 -35.19
N ARG A 603 27.60 -21.58 -35.16
CA ARG A 603 27.74 -23.00 -34.78
C ARG A 603 28.76 -23.73 -35.67
N ALA A 604 28.65 -23.55 -36.99
CA ALA A 604 29.59 -24.15 -37.94
C ALA A 604 31.03 -23.67 -37.72
N SER A 605 31.21 -22.39 -37.40
CA SER A 605 32.51 -21.78 -37.11
C SER A 605 33.17 -22.40 -35.87
N ILE A 606 32.43 -22.53 -34.76
CA ILE A 606 32.93 -23.15 -33.51
C ILE A 606 33.34 -24.61 -33.78
N GLN A 607 32.48 -25.39 -34.44
CA GLN A 607 32.76 -26.78 -34.80
C GLN A 607 34.02 -26.91 -35.68
N GLY A 608 34.17 -26.03 -36.68
CA GLY A 608 35.32 -26.01 -37.58
C GLY A 608 36.63 -25.77 -36.83
N MET A 609 36.65 -24.77 -35.94
CA MET A 609 37.86 -24.43 -35.16
C MET A 609 38.26 -25.53 -34.16
N VAL A 610 37.29 -26.14 -33.45
CA VAL A 610 37.57 -27.26 -32.53
C VAL A 610 38.17 -28.45 -33.29
N ARG A 611 37.64 -28.78 -34.47
CA ARG A 611 38.17 -29.87 -35.32
C ARG A 611 39.61 -29.58 -35.75
N THR A 612 39.88 -28.35 -36.22
CA THR A 612 41.21 -27.94 -36.67
C THR A 612 42.25 -28.01 -35.54
N LEU A 613 41.93 -27.50 -34.35
CA LEU A 613 42.84 -27.56 -33.19
C LEU A 613 43.08 -29.00 -32.71
N THR A 614 42.04 -29.85 -32.71
CA THR A 614 42.16 -31.26 -32.31
C THR A 614 43.15 -31.99 -33.21
N ALA A 615 42.95 -31.89 -34.54
CA ALA A 615 43.81 -32.54 -35.52
C ALA A 615 45.27 -32.08 -35.41
N ARG A 616 45.50 -30.81 -35.04
CA ARG A 616 46.86 -30.27 -34.89
C ARG A 616 47.58 -30.81 -33.65
N LEU A 617 46.90 -30.85 -32.50
CA LEU A 617 47.48 -31.38 -31.26
C LEU A 617 47.87 -32.87 -31.36
N GLU A 618 47.10 -33.67 -32.07
CA GLU A 618 47.41 -35.10 -32.32
C GLU A 618 48.69 -35.26 -33.15
N ARG A 619 48.90 -34.40 -34.13
CA ARG A 619 50.11 -34.40 -34.98
C ARG A 619 51.35 -34.04 -34.18
N ASP A 620 51.29 -32.96 -33.41
CA ASP A 620 52.42 -32.49 -32.60
C ASP A 620 52.80 -33.53 -31.52
N ARG A 621 51.81 -34.21 -30.91
CA ARG A 621 52.04 -35.36 -30.02
C ARG A 621 52.77 -36.51 -30.71
N THR A 622 52.37 -36.82 -31.93
CA THR A 622 52.97 -37.90 -32.72
C THR A 622 54.44 -37.59 -33.03
N CYS A 623 54.76 -36.35 -33.41
CA CYS A 623 56.12 -35.91 -33.69
C CYS A 623 57.00 -35.89 -32.43
N ALA A 624 56.48 -35.38 -31.31
CA ALA A 624 57.19 -35.40 -30.03
C ALA A 624 57.59 -36.82 -29.62
N ARG A 625 56.67 -37.78 -29.77
CA ARG A 625 56.93 -39.20 -29.49
C ARG A 625 58.01 -39.78 -30.41
N LEU A 626 57.94 -39.49 -31.72
CA LEU A 626 58.94 -39.97 -32.69
C LEU A 626 60.35 -39.44 -32.37
N ILE A 627 60.48 -38.16 -32.02
CA ILE A 627 61.76 -37.55 -31.62
C ILE A 627 62.29 -38.22 -30.34
N GLY A 628 61.41 -38.45 -29.35
CA GLY A 628 61.77 -39.17 -28.13
C GLY A 628 62.26 -40.60 -28.38
N GLU A 629 61.54 -41.35 -29.23
CA GLU A 629 61.92 -42.71 -29.66
C GLU A 629 63.29 -42.71 -30.37
N TRP A 630 63.54 -41.75 -31.25
CA TRP A 630 64.81 -41.60 -31.96
C TRP A 630 65.99 -41.32 -31.03
N ASN A 631 65.86 -40.31 -30.17
CA ASN A 631 66.92 -39.92 -29.25
C ASN A 631 67.25 -41.06 -28.27
N ALA A 632 66.24 -41.80 -27.79
CA ALA A 632 66.45 -42.97 -26.95
C ALA A 632 67.15 -44.11 -27.72
N HIS A 633 66.75 -44.38 -28.96
CA HIS A 633 67.33 -45.42 -29.80
C HIS A 633 68.81 -45.13 -30.12
N VAL A 634 69.12 -43.92 -30.62
CA VAL A 634 70.49 -43.50 -30.94
C VAL A 634 71.36 -43.44 -29.69
N GLY A 635 70.84 -42.89 -28.58
CA GLY A 635 71.56 -42.82 -27.31
C GLY A 635 71.91 -44.21 -26.76
N ALA A 636 70.96 -45.15 -26.79
CA ALA A 636 71.18 -46.52 -26.31
C ALA A 636 72.21 -47.29 -27.15
N ALA A 637 72.25 -47.07 -28.47
CA ALA A 637 73.25 -47.67 -29.34
C ALA A 637 74.66 -47.18 -29.01
N ARG A 638 74.81 -45.86 -28.87
CA ARG A 638 76.10 -45.22 -28.54
C ARG A 638 76.63 -45.61 -27.18
N ALA A 639 75.76 -45.71 -26.17
CA ALA A 639 76.15 -46.18 -24.84
C ALA A 639 76.74 -47.61 -24.84
N LYS A 640 76.40 -48.42 -25.84
CA LYS A 640 76.94 -49.77 -26.04
C LYS A 640 78.20 -49.81 -26.92
N GLY A 641 78.66 -48.66 -27.41
CA GLY A 641 79.79 -48.58 -28.34
C GLY A 641 79.50 -49.19 -29.72
N VAL A 642 78.23 -49.25 -30.11
CA VAL A 642 77.78 -49.84 -31.38
C VAL A 642 77.15 -48.77 -32.26
N ARG A 643 77.39 -48.85 -33.58
CA ARG A 643 76.79 -47.94 -34.56
C ARG A 643 75.26 -48.06 -34.54
N PRO A 644 74.51 -46.96 -34.33
CA PRO A 644 73.04 -46.97 -34.33
C PRO A 644 72.43 -47.67 -35.55
N SER A 645 72.97 -47.48 -36.75
CA SER A 645 72.52 -48.13 -37.99
C SER A 645 72.58 -49.67 -37.98
N THR A 646 73.41 -50.25 -37.12
CA THR A 646 73.56 -51.72 -36.98
C THR A 646 72.63 -52.30 -35.92
N VAL A 647 71.95 -51.46 -35.14
CA VAL A 647 70.97 -51.89 -34.14
C VAL A 647 69.66 -52.26 -34.83
N ARG A 648 69.06 -53.36 -34.38
CA ARG A 648 67.76 -53.83 -34.87
C ARG A 648 66.72 -52.68 -34.78
N ASP A 649 65.89 -52.58 -35.82
CA ASP A 649 64.80 -51.62 -35.96
C ASP A 649 65.18 -50.16 -36.25
N HIS A 650 66.47 -49.84 -36.43
CA HIS A 650 66.93 -48.50 -36.82
C HIS A 650 66.29 -48.01 -38.13
N ALA A 651 66.32 -48.85 -39.17
CA ALA A 651 65.77 -48.52 -40.48
C ALA A 651 64.26 -48.24 -40.45
N GLY A 652 63.51 -48.98 -39.62
CA GLY A 652 62.07 -48.77 -39.46
C GLY A 652 61.74 -47.46 -38.73
N LEU A 653 62.56 -47.08 -37.73
CA LEU A 653 62.39 -45.82 -37.03
C LEU A 653 62.79 -44.62 -37.90
N ALA A 654 63.89 -44.74 -38.67
CA ALA A 654 64.33 -43.72 -39.62
C ALA A 654 63.26 -43.44 -40.70
N ALA A 655 62.67 -44.49 -41.28
CA ALA A 655 61.61 -44.36 -42.28
C ALA A 655 60.37 -43.64 -41.71
N ARG A 656 59.97 -43.95 -40.46
CA ARG A 656 58.86 -43.27 -39.77
C ARG A 656 59.15 -41.80 -39.50
N MET A 657 60.41 -41.43 -39.22
CA MET A 657 60.80 -40.03 -39.07
C MET A 657 60.79 -39.28 -40.40
N GLU A 658 61.22 -39.92 -41.48
CA GLU A 658 61.22 -39.34 -42.82
C GLU A 658 59.79 -39.14 -43.35
N GLU A 659 58.93 -40.15 -43.22
CA GLU A 659 57.50 -40.06 -43.55
C GLU A 659 56.81 -38.94 -42.77
N ALA A 660 57.11 -38.79 -41.47
CA ALA A 660 56.57 -37.71 -40.66
C ALA A 660 57.07 -36.33 -41.10
N ALA A 661 58.31 -36.22 -41.57
CA ALA A 661 58.93 -34.98 -42.03
C ALA A 661 58.47 -34.53 -43.43
N ASP A 662 57.97 -35.45 -44.26
CA ASP A 662 57.48 -35.17 -45.61
C ASP A 662 56.00 -34.77 -45.66
N ARG A 663 55.33 -34.76 -44.50
CA ARG A 663 53.96 -34.27 -44.37
C ARG A 663 53.88 -32.77 -44.64
N THR A 664 52.96 -32.37 -45.51
CA THR A 664 52.72 -30.96 -45.89
C THR A 664 51.99 -30.16 -44.82
N ASP A 665 51.38 -30.82 -43.83
CA ASP A 665 50.61 -30.22 -42.75
C ASP A 665 51.40 -30.05 -41.45
N LEU A 666 52.73 -30.24 -41.51
CA LEU A 666 53.67 -30.05 -40.40
C LEU A 666 54.29 -28.65 -40.44
N ASP A 667 54.61 -28.09 -39.27
CA ASP A 667 55.36 -26.84 -39.24
C ASP A 667 56.79 -27.06 -39.78
N ALA A 668 57.28 -26.07 -40.53
CA ALA A 668 58.58 -26.14 -41.18
C ALA A 668 59.73 -26.46 -40.19
N ALA A 669 59.70 -25.88 -38.98
CA ALA A 669 60.69 -26.15 -37.93
C ALA A 669 60.76 -27.63 -37.55
N THR A 670 59.60 -28.25 -37.30
CA THR A 670 59.48 -29.66 -36.91
C THR A 670 59.95 -30.59 -38.03
N ALA A 671 59.60 -30.29 -39.29
CA ALA A 671 60.04 -31.07 -40.45
C ALA A 671 61.56 -30.99 -40.65
N VAL A 672 62.14 -29.78 -40.53
CA VAL A 672 63.58 -29.55 -40.60
C VAL A 672 64.31 -30.29 -39.47
N ARG A 673 63.78 -30.24 -38.24
CA ARG A 673 64.34 -30.93 -37.08
C ARG A 673 64.44 -32.45 -37.29
N LEU A 674 63.37 -33.09 -37.75
CA LEU A 674 63.33 -34.53 -38.00
C LEU A 674 64.39 -34.96 -39.04
N LYS A 675 64.50 -34.23 -40.16
CA LYS A 675 65.53 -34.48 -41.19
C LYS A 675 66.94 -34.18 -40.67
N GLY A 676 67.08 -33.15 -39.83
CA GLY A 676 68.34 -32.79 -39.19
C GLY A 676 68.89 -33.90 -38.30
N LEU A 677 68.05 -34.52 -37.46
CA LEU A 677 68.44 -35.63 -36.58
C LEU A 677 68.93 -36.87 -37.35
N LEU A 678 68.31 -37.18 -38.50
CA LEU A 678 68.73 -38.27 -39.37
C LEU A 678 70.12 -38.00 -39.98
N ARG A 679 70.34 -36.80 -40.52
CA ARG A 679 71.62 -36.37 -41.10
C ARG A 679 72.74 -36.31 -40.06
N GLU A 680 72.42 -35.82 -38.86
CA GLU A 680 73.36 -35.75 -37.74
C GLU A 680 73.88 -37.14 -37.36
N ASN A 681 72.98 -38.11 -37.23
CA ASN A 681 73.39 -39.48 -36.91
C ASN A 681 74.27 -40.09 -38.01
N GLN A 682 73.92 -39.88 -39.28
CA GLN A 682 74.73 -40.36 -40.41
C GLN A 682 76.14 -39.76 -40.41
N ARG A 683 76.28 -38.46 -40.12
CA ARG A 683 77.59 -37.80 -40.05
C ARG A 683 78.44 -38.37 -38.91
N GLN A 684 77.88 -38.49 -37.72
CA GLN A 684 78.61 -38.98 -36.54
C GLN A 684 79.02 -40.45 -36.67
N GLU A 685 78.20 -41.28 -37.32
CA GLU A 685 78.58 -42.67 -37.61
C GLU A 685 79.76 -42.77 -38.59
N ARG A 686 79.87 -41.83 -39.53
CA ARG A 686 81.02 -41.77 -40.46
C ARG A 686 82.30 -41.41 -39.71
N GLU A 687 82.29 -40.33 -38.93
CA GLU A 687 83.43 -39.88 -38.13
C GLU A 687 83.98 -41.00 -37.22
N GLN A 688 83.10 -41.82 -36.64
CA GLN A 688 83.51 -42.97 -35.82
C GLN A 688 84.24 -44.05 -36.64
N VAL A 689 83.79 -44.34 -37.86
CA VAL A 689 84.43 -45.34 -38.74
C VAL A 689 85.83 -44.89 -39.15
N GLU A 690 86.00 -43.60 -39.46
CA GLU A 690 87.29 -43.00 -39.81
C GLU A 690 88.30 -43.13 -38.65
N GLN A 691 87.88 -42.76 -37.43
CA GLN A 691 88.71 -42.87 -36.23
C GLN A 691 89.14 -44.31 -35.92
N ASP A 692 88.25 -45.29 -36.12
CA ASP A 692 88.53 -46.70 -35.87
C ASP A 692 89.62 -47.24 -36.83
N ILE A 693 89.60 -46.81 -38.09
CA ILE A 693 90.58 -47.21 -39.11
C ILE A 693 91.95 -46.61 -38.83
N ASP A 694 92.00 -45.30 -38.53
CA ASP A 694 93.26 -44.62 -38.21
C ASP A 694 93.94 -45.25 -36.99
N SER A 695 93.16 -45.55 -35.95
CA SER A 695 93.64 -46.19 -34.73
C SER A 695 94.20 -47.60 -35.00
N GLN A 696 93.55 -48.38 -35.86
CA GLN A 696 94.04 -49.71 -36.24
C GLN A 696 95.30 -49.63 -37.11
N HIS A 697 95.36 -48.68 -38.03
CA HIS A 697 96.51 -48.46 -38.90
C HIS A 697 97.75 -48.09 -38.08
N GLU A 698 97.63 -47.13 -37.17
CA GLU A 698 98.73 -46.68 -36.30
C GLU A 698 99.25 -47.83 -35.43
N ARG A 699 98.34 -48.65 -34.90
CA ARG A 699 98.71 -49.84 -34.12
C ARG A 699 99.52 -50.84 -34.94
N LEU A 700 99.06 -51.20 -36.14
CA LEU A 700 99.76 -52.16 -37.01
C LEU A 700 101.11 -51.64 -37.49
N LEU A 701 101.21 -50.34 -37.79
CA LEU A 701 102.47 -49.72 -38.20
C LEU A 701 103.51 -49.76 -37.07
N LYS A 702 103.06 -49.59 -35.82
CA LYS A 702 103.91 -49.72 -34.63
C LYS A 702 104.39 -51.17 -34.44
N GLU A 703 103.52 -52.16 -34.61
CA GLU A 703 103.87 -53.58 -34.57
C GLU A 703 104.90 -53.95 -35.66
N ALA A 704 104.80 -53.33 -36.84
CA ALA A 704 105.76 -53.47 -37.95
C ALA A 704 107.08 -52.68 -37.79
N GLY A 705 107.37 -52.13 -36.60
CA GLY A 705 108.60 -51.37 -36.34
C GLY A 705 108.68 -50.03 -37.07
N GLY A 706 107.54 -49.46 -37.46
CA GLY A 706 107.44 -48.19 -38.18
C GLY A 706 107.66 -48.31 -39.69
N ASN A 707 107.79 -49.52 -40.23
CA ASN A 707 107.98 -49.73 -41.67
C ASN A 707 106.69 -50.27 -42.31
N ALA A 708 106.06 -49.43 -43.14
CA ALA A 708 104.84 -49.79 -43.84
C ALA A 708 104.99 -51.02 -44.77
N GLU A 709 106.21 -51.27 -45.29
CA GLU A 709 106.49 -52.44 -46.13
C GLU A 709 106.38 -53.77 -45.35
N LEU A 710 106.47 -53.73 -44.01
CA LEU A 710 106.37 -54.91 -43.16
C LEU A 710 104.96 -55.14 -42.57
N LEU A 711 103.99 -54.28 -42.92
CA LEU A 711 102.59 -54.44 -42.51
C LEU A 711 101.99 -55.81 -42.89
N PRO A 712 102.23 -56.38 -44.09
CA PRO A 712 101.66 -57.67 -44.47
C PRO A 712 102.10 -58.87 -43.60
N TYR A 713 103.14 -58.71 -42.79
CA TYR A 713 103.63 -59.75 -41.88
C TYR A 713 102.95 -59.71 -40.50
N GLN A 714 102.14 -58.68 -40.20
CA GLN A 714 101.49 -58.51 -38.90
C GLN A 714 100.22 -59.36 -38.76
N PHE A 715 99.89 -59.77 -37.53
CA PHE A 715 98.82 -60.73 -37.24
C PHE A 715 97.43 -60.25 -37.68
N ASP A 716 97.08 -58.99 -37.39
CA ASP A 716 95.73 -58.43 -37.64
C ASP A 716 95.60 -57.73 -39.00
N TYR A 717 96.63 -57.80 -39.86
CA TYR A 717 96.68 -57.08 -41.13
C TYR A 717 95.53 -57.44 -42.08
N VAL A 718 95.14 -58.72 -42.17
CA VAL A 718 94.05 -59.19 -43.04
C VAL A 718 92.71 -58.55 -42.66
N ARG A 719 92.41 -58.47 -41.35
CA ARG A 719 91.18 -57.87 -40.85
C ARG A 719 91.16 -56.36 -41.06
N PHE A 720 92.31 -55.71 -40.89
CA PHE A 720 92.47 -54.29 -41.19
C PHE A 720 92.31 -54.01 -42.70
N ARG A 721 92.84 -54.86 -43.58
CA ARG A 721 92.64 -54.77 -45.04
C ARG A 721 91.17 -54.86 -45.44
N GLU A 722 90.41 -55.76 -44.81
CA GLU A 722 88.96 -55.86 -45.00
C GLU A 722 88.24 -54.58 -44.54
N ALA A 723 88.61 -54.03 -43.37
CA ALA A 723 88.01 -52.81 -42.83
C ALA A 723 88.26 -51.57 -43.72
N VAL A 724 89.49 -51.40 -44.22
CA VAL A 724 89.84 -50.33 -45.17
C VAL A 724 89.06 -50.47 -46.49
N THR A 725 88.89 -51.71 -46.96
CA THR A 725 88.11 -51.99 -48.19
C THR A 725 86.62 -51.69 -48.01
N GLU A 726 86.04 -52.08 -46.87
CA GLU A 726 84.65 -51.81 -46.53
C GLU A 726 84.39 -50.29 -46.44
N ALA A 727 85.25 -49.55 -45.74
CA ALA A 727 85.13 -48.11 -45.56
C ALA A 727 85.26 -47.33 -46.88
N ARG A 728 86.15 -47.77 -47.78
CA ARG A 728 86.28 -47.18 -49.13
C ARG A 728 85.00 -47.32 -49.96
N ASN A 729 84.23 -48.37 -49.72
CA ASN A 729 82.99 -48.66 -50.44
C ASN A 729 81.75 -48.01 -49.79
N LEU A 730 81.91 -47.26 -48.68
CA LEU A 730 80.80 -46.51 -48.10
C LEU A 730 80.37 -45.38 -49.05
N PRO A 731 79.06 -45.04 -49.10
CA PRO A 731 78.50 -44.12 -50.10
C PRO A 731 79.07 -42.70 -50.12
N ASP A 732 79.85 -42.29 -49.11
CA ASP A 732 80.53 -40.99 -49.04
C ASP A 732 81.46 -40.96 -47.80
N PRO A 733 82.73 -41.39 -47.92
CA PRO A 733 83.69 -41.46 -46.81
C PRO A 733 84.35 -40.11 -46.47
N GLY A 734 83.76 -38.98 -46.87
CA GLY A 734 84.38 -37.66 -46.78
C GLY A 734 85.42 -37.45 -47.89
N SER A 735 85.36 -36.32 -48.61
CA SER A 735 86.17 -36.15 -49.84
C SER A 735 87.67 -36.31 -49.62
N ASP A 736 88.14 -35.86 -48.46
CA ASP A 736 89.57 -35.82 -48.14
C ASP A 736 90.04 -37.19 -47.65
N TYR A 737 89.27 -37.83 -46.75
CA TYR A 737 89.59 -39.15 -46.20
C TYR A 737 89.45 -40.28 -47.24
N ALA A 738 88.51 -40.16 -48.19
CA ALA A 738 88.40 -41.05 -49.34
C ALA A 738 89.68 -41.07 -50.21
N GLY A 739 90.38 -39.93 -50.29
CA GLY A 739 91.68 -39.82 -50.95
C GLY A 739 92.80 -40.51 -50.18
N GLU A 740 92.78 -40.44 -48.85
CA GLU A 740 93.75 -41.07 -47.96
C GLU A 740 93.60 -42.59 -47.94
N LEU A 741 92.37 -43.11 -47.82
CA LEU A 741 92.07 -44.54 -47.91
C LEU A 741 92.57 -45.15 -49.22
N LYS A 742 92.39 -44.47 -50.36
CA LYS A 742 92.91 -44.95 -51.66
C LYS A 742 94.44 -45.05 -51.71
N LYS A 743 95.15 -44.10 -51.09
CA LYS A 743 96.62 -44.12 -51.04
C LYS A 743 97.12 -45.25 -50.15
N LEU A 744 96.51 -45.42 -48.98
CA LEU A 744 96.84 -46.47 -48.03
C LEU A 744 96.61 -47.86 -48.66
N ASP A 745 95.48 -48.02 -49.35
CA ASP A 745 95.08 -49.25 -50.03
C ASP A 745 96.12 -49.67 -51.10
N ALA A 746 96.62 -48.72 -51.89
CA ALA A 746 97.64 -48.95 -52.91
C ALA A 746 99.04 -49.21 -52.35
N GLN A 747 99.39 -48.60 -51.20
CA GLN A 747 100.66 -48.87 -50.51
C GLN A 747 100.70 -50.31 -49.99
N MET A 748 99.59 -50.77 -49.41
CA MET A 748 99.40 -52.13 -48.94
C MET A 748 99.56 -53.16 -50.08
N ASP A 749 98.95 -52.93 -51.24
CA ASP A 749 99.10 -53.81 -52.43
C ASP A 749 100.58 -53.93 -52.86
N ALA A 750 101.30 -52.81 -52.93
CA ALA A 750 102.70 -52.81 -53.36
C ALA A 750 103.63 -53.54 -52.39
N ALA A 751 103.37 -53.45 -51.07
CA ALA A 751 104.12 -54.18 -50.05
C ALA A 751 103.88 -55.70 -50.14
N GLU A 752 102.64 -56.12 -50.41
CA GLU A 752 102.29 -57.52 -50.62
C GLU A 752 103.00 -58.14 -51.84
N GLU A 753 103.06 -57.42 -52.96
CA GLU A 753 103.77 -57.86 -54.17
C GLU A 753 105.26 -58.11 -53.92
N ARG A 754 105.91 -57.22 -53.17
CA ARG A 754 107.34 -57.33 -52.84
C ARG A 754 107.62 -58.47 -51.87
N MET A 755 106.77 -58.66 -50.87
CA MET A 755 106.80 -59.84 -50.00
C MET A 755 106.74 -61.13 -50.83
N ALA A 756 105.83 -61.20 -51.80
CA ALA A 756 105.71 -62.37 -52.68
C ALA A 756 106.98 -62.60 -53.52
N LEU A 757 107.61 -61.54 -54.04
CA LEU A 757 108.84 -61.61 -54.82
C LEU A 757 110.04 -62.09 -53.99
N ALA A 758 110.18 -61.61 -52.75
CA ALA A 758 111.22 -62.05 -51.82
C ALA A 758 111.11 -63.56 -51.51
N LYS A 759 109.87 -64.03 -51.28
CA LYS A 759 109.58 -65.45 -51.06
C LYS A 759 109.92 -66.30 -52.28
N ALA A 760 109.55 -65.86 -53.48
CA ALA A 760 109.85 -66.56 -54.73
C ALA A 760 111.36 -66.71 -54.96
N LEU A 761 112.15 -65.64 -54.72
CA LEU A 761 113.61 -65.69 -54.80
C LEU A 761 114.20 -66.72 -53.84
N ARG A 762 113.74 -66.74 -52.59
CA ARG A 762 114.18 -67.69 -51.56
C ARG A 762 113.95 -69.14 -52.00
N GLU A 763 112.76 -69.45 -52.49
CA GLU A 763 112.40 -70.80 -52.94
C GLU A 763 113.24 -71.24 -54.14
N ARG A 764 113.45 -70.33 -55.10
CA ARG A 764 114.26 -70.58 -56.29
C ARG A 764 115.73 -70.83 -55.95
N ALA A 765 116.30 -70.06 -55.03
CA ALA A 765 117.67 -70.25 -54.53
C ALA A 765 117.88 -71.63 -53.89
N LEU A 766 116.93 -72.05 -53.04
CA LEU A 766 116.96 -73.37 -52.38
C LEU A 766 116.87 -74.52 -53.39
N SER A 767 116.08 -74.36 -54.44
CA SER A 767 115.99 -75.32 -55.54
C SER A 767 117.32 -75.44 -56.29
N LEU A 768 117.91 -74.30 -56.69
CA LEU A 768 119.18 -74.26 -57.43
C LEU A 768 120.35 -74.88 -56.65
N ARG A 769 120.44 -74.64 -55.34
CA ARG A 769 121.45 -75.26 -54.47
C ARG A 769 121.31 -76.78 -54.38
N ARG A 770 120.09 -77.30 -54.27
CA ARG A 770 119.85 -78.75 -54.28
C ARG A 770 120.36 -79.40 -55.56
N THR A 771 120.05 -78.78 -56.71
CA THR A 771 120.52 -79.27 -58.01
C THR A 771 122.05 -79.17 -58.16
N ALA A 772 122.69 -78.14 -57.58
CA ALA A 772 124.14 -78.01 -57.55
C ALA A 772 124.82 -79.17 -56.81
N GLN A 773 124.27 -79.56 -55.66
CA GLN A 773 124.76 -80.70 -54.86
C GLN A 773 124.63 -82.04 -55.59
N GLU A 774 123.57 -82.22 -56.38
CA GLU A 774 123.41 -83.43 -57.21
C GLU A 774 124.42 -83.49 -58.34
N LEU A 775 124.70 -82.35 -58.98
CA LEU A 775 125.71 -82.23 -60.00
C LEU A 775 127.12 -82.55 -59.45
N ASP A 776 127.43 -82.09 -58.23
CA ASP A 776 128.68 -82.45 -57.52
C ASP A 776 128.78 -83.94 -57.24
N ARG A 777 127.71 -84.54 -56.72
CA ARG A 777 127.68 -85.98 -56.39
C ARG A 777 128.02 -86.83 -57.61
N ARG A 778 127.43 -86.50 -58.76
CA ARG A 778 127.69 -87.18 -60.03
C ARG A 778 129.13 -87.00 -60.53
N LEU A 779 129.81 -85.90 -60.17
CA LEU A 779 131.23 -85.70 -60.50
C LEU A 779 132.10 -86.66 -59.67
N GLY A 780 131.74 -86.87 -58.40
CA GLY A 780 132.37 -87.86 -57.53
C GLY A 780 132.20 -89.29 -58.03
N ASP A 781 131.02 -89.62 -58.55
CA ASP A 781 130.70 -90.95 -59.08
C ASP A 781 131.43 -91.26 -60.41
N ASN A 782 131.83 -90.24 -61.19
CA ASN A 782 132.46 -90.43 -62.50
C ASN A 782 133.54 -89.35 -62.80
N PRO A 783 134.72 -89.45 -62.16
CA PRO A 783 135.74 -88.39 -62.18
C PRO A 783 136.39 -88.14 -63.56
N GLY A 784 136.17 -89.02 -64.55
CA GLY A 784 136.68 -88.88 -65.91
C GLY A 784 135.93 -87.87 -66.79
N VAL A 785 134.75 -87.38 -66.38
CA VAL A 785 133.93 -86.43 -67.15
C VAL A 785 133.96 -85.03 -66.52
N PRO A 786 134.41 -83.99 -67.25
CA PRO A 786 134.40 -82.61 -66.73
C PRO A 786 133.00 -82.10 -66.37
N MET A 787 132.90 -81.30 -65.30
CA MET A 787 131.65 -80.74 -64.76
C MET A 787 130.70 -80.16 -65.82
N HIS A 788 131.23 -79.39 -66.77
CA HIS A 788 130.46 -78.72 -67.81
C HIS A 788 129.87 -79.66 -68.87
N ARG A 789 130.33 -80.93 -68.94
CA ARG A 789 129.79 -81.97 -69.84
C ARG A 789 128.77 -82.87 -69.17
N GLN A 790 128.52 -82.71 -67.87
CA GLN A 790 127.49 -83.48 -67.18
C GLN A 790 126.08 -83.17 -67.70
N ARG A 791 125.24 -84.21 -67.75
CA ARG A 791 123.85 -84.10 -68.20
C ARG A 791 123.07 -83.14 -67.28
N GLY A 792 122.43 -82.14 -67.89
CA GLY A 792 121.60 -81.14 -67.19
C GLY A 792 122.35 -79.87 -66.77
N PHE A 793 123.69 -79.84 -66.80
CA PHE A 793 124.48 -78.69 -66.36
C PHE A 793 124.14 -77.39 -67.12
N ARG A 794 124.02 -77.44 -68.45
CA ARG A 794 123.69 -76.24 -69.25
C ARG A 794 122.32 -75.64 -68.93
N ALA A 795 121.33 -76.48 -68.60
CA ALA A 795 119.99 -76.01 -68.24
C ALA A 795 120.00 -75.38 -66.84
N TRP A 796 120.62 -76.06 -65.87
CA TRP A 796 120.81 -75.54 -64.53
C TRP A 796 121.61 -74.24 -64.51
N ARG A 797 122.69 -74.14 -65.30
CA ARG A 797 123.52 -72.93 -65.37
C ARG A 797 122.74 -71.71 -65.86
N ARG A 798 121.92 -71.86 -66.91
CA ARG A 798 121.04 -70.78 -67.38
C ARG A 798 120.06 -70.33 -66.30
N GLU A 799 119.53 -71.26 -65.52
CA GLU A 799 118.60 -70.94 -64.43
C GLU A 799 119.32 -70.28 -63.24
N ALA A 800 120.55 -70.72 -62.94
CA ALA A 800 121.41 -70.08 -61.96
C ALA A 800 121.78 -68.65 -62.37
N ASP A 801 122.08 -68.43 -63.65
CA ASP A 801 122.37 -67.08 -64.19
C ASP A 801 121.14 -66.16 -64.07
N ARG A 802 119.94 -66.65 -64.42
CA ARG A 802 118.69 -65.89 -64.22
C ARG A 802 118.43 -65.55 -62.75
N PHE A 803 118.57 -66.51 -61.86
CA PHE A 803 118.47 -66.24 -60.43
C PHE A 803 119.49 -65.19 -59.95
N LEU A 804 120.72 -65.24 -60.46
CA LEU A 804 121.76 -64.26 -60.12
C LEU A 804 121.47 -62.86 -60.68
N ASP A 805 120.71 -62.74 -61.77
CA ASP A 805 120.21 -61.46 -62.29
C ASP A 805 119.02 -60.98 -61.45
N ASP A 806 118.00 -61.82 -61.23
CA ASP A 806 116.83 -61.51 -60.39
C ASP A 806 117.24 -61.11 -58.96
N TRP A 807 118.24 -61.78 -58.39
CA TRP A 807 118.84 -61.45 -57.10
C TRP A 807 119.54 -60.09 -57.13
N ARG A 808 120.25 -59.76 -58.21
CA ARG A 808 120.90 -58.46 -58.39
C ARG A 808 119.89 -57.33 -58.48
N ASP A 809 118.79 -57.57 -59.18
CA ASP A 809 117.73 -56.57 -59.32
C ASP A 809 116.95 -56.38 -58.01
N ALA A 810 116.73 -57.45 -57.24
CA ALA A 810 116.19 -57.35 -55.89
C ALA A 810 117.10 -56.55 -54.95
N LEU A 811 118.42 -56.72 -55.03
CA LEU A 811 119.39 -55.91 -54.25
C LEU A 811 119.42 -54.44 -54.67
N ARG A 812 119.10 -54.12 -55.93
CA ARG A 812 119.01 -52.73 -56.40
C ARG A 812 117.74 -52.03 -55.95
N ASN A 813 116.68 -52.79 -55.68
CA ASN A 813 115.42 -52.25 -55.19
C ASN A 813 115.50 -52.01 -53.68
N ARG A 814 115.66 -50.75 -53.27
CA ARG A 814 115.69 -50.36 -51.84
C ARG A 814 114.42 -50.75 -51.07
N LEU A 815 113.28 -50.89 -51.74
CA LEU A 815 112.04 -51.32 -51.08
C LEU A 815 111.97 -52.84 -50.88
N MET A 816 112.86 -53.61 -51.54
CA MET A 816 112.99 -55.04 -51.27
C MET A 816 113.82 -55.33 -50.02
N GLU A 817 114.68 -54.40 -49.61
CA GLU A 817 115.60 -54.57 -48.48
C GLU A 817 114.92 -55.04 -47.18
N PRO A 818 113.81 -54.43 -46.72
CA PRO A 818 113.09 -54.91 -45.53
C PRO A 818 112.62 -56.36 -45.68
N HIS A 819 112.05 -56.72 -46.83
CA HIS A 819 111.56 -58.08 -47.09
C HIS A 819 112.69 -59.11 -47.23
N LEU A 820 113.89 -58.69 -47.63
CA LEU A 820 115.06 -59.54 -47.77
C LEU A 820 115.74 -59.80 -46.41
N ASP A 821 115.76 -58.80 -45.53
CA ASP A 821 116.30 -58.96 -44.18
C ASP A 821 115.38 -59.78 -43.28
N GLU A 822 114.08 -59.78 -43.59
CA GLU A 822 113.08 -60.55 -42.88
C GLU A 822 113.38 -62.07 -42.95
N ALA A 823 113.37 -62.73 -41.79
CA ALA A 823 113.64 -64.17 -41.64
C ALA A 823 114.96 -64.69 -42.25
N GLY A 824 115.99 -63.84 -42.37
CA GLY A 824 117.33 -64.23 -42.83
C GLY A 824 117.40 -64.65 -44.30
N VAL A 825 116.43 -64.20 -45.11
CA VAL A 825 116.33 -64.52 -46.54
C VAL A 825 117.56 -64.03 -47.30
N ARG A 826 118.02 -62.79 -47.07
CA ARG A 826 119.22 -62.20 -47.67
C ARG A 826 120.44 -63.10 -47.50
N GLY A 827 120.75 -63.51 -46.27
CA GLY A 827 121.89 -64.39 -46.02
C GLY A 827 121.76 -65.75 -46.71
N LEU A 828 120.55 -66.28 -46.85
CA LEU A 828 120.31 -67.51 -47.63
C LEU A 828 120.57 -67.29 -49.13
N LEU A 829 120.09 -66.18 -49.68
CA LEU A 829 120.24 -65.82 -51.09
C LEU A 829 121.71 -65.54 -51.44
N GLU A 830 122.43 -64.80 -50.61
CA GLU A 830 123.87 -64.52 -50.78
C GLU A 830 124.71 -65.79 -50.78
N ARG A 831 124.50 -66.68 -49.80
CA ARG A 831 125.19 -67.98 -49.76
C ARG A 831 124.87 -68.80 -51.00
N SER A 832 123.62 -68.78 -51.45
CA SER A 832 123.22 -69.47 -52.67
C SER A 832 123.89 -68.89 -53.90
N ALA A 833 123.89 -67.58 -54.06
CA ALA A 833 124.54 -66.87 -55.16
C ALA A 833 126.05 -67.17 -55.21
N SER A 834 126.73 -67.14 -54.06
CA SER A 834 128.15 -67.45 -53.94
C SER A 834 128.47 -68.89 -54.38
N THR A 835 127.72 -69.89 -53.88
CA THR A 835 127.89 -71.29 -54.30
C THR A 835 127.72 -71.46 -55.82
N LEU A 836 126.74 -70.79 -56.41
CA LEU A 836 126.48 -70.87 -57.85
C LEU A 836 127.59 -70.22 -58.71
N GLN A 837 128.49 -69.43 -58.13
CA GLN A 837 129.56 -68.72 -58.84
C GLN A 837 130.96 -69.38 -58.73
N GLU A 838 131.09 -70.44 -57.95
CA GLU A 838 132.34 -71.16 -57.71
C GLU A 838 132.97 -71.66 -59.03
N GLU A 839 134.31 -71.66 -59.11
CA GLU A 839 135.05 -71.94 -60.35
C GLU A 839 134.76 -73.33 -60.94
N ARG A 840 134.49 -74.32 -60.10
CA ARG A 840 134.11 -75.67 -60.55
C ARG A 840 132.85 -75.69 -61.41
N TYR A 841 131.96 -74.71 -61.25
CA TYR A 841 130.75 -74.53 -62.05
C TYR A 841 130.94 -73.52 -63.19
N ARG A 842 132.19 -73.15 -63.52
CA ARG A 842 132.54 -72.36 -64.71
C ARG A 842 133.03 -73.27 -65.83
N ALA A 843 132.49 -73.07 -67.03
CA ALA A 843 132.99 -73.76 -68.24
C ALA A 843 134.29 -73.09 -68.71
N PRO A 844 135.30 -73.83 -69.20
CA PRO A 844 136.56 -73.25 -69.67
C PRO A 844 136.33 -72.37 -70.90
N GLN A 845 136.97 -71.19 -70.90
CA GLN A 845 136.96 -70.26 -72.03
C GLN A 845 137.69 -70.88 -73.23
N GLN A 846 136.97 -71.17 -74.31
CA GLN A 846 137.60 -71.51 -75.59
C GLN A 846 138.24 -70.26 -76.20
N THR A 847 139.57 -70.20 -76.23
CA THR A 847 140.34 -69.33 -77.14
C THR A 847 140.04 -69.72 -78.59
N LYS A 848 139.66 -68.72 -79.40
CA LYS A 848 139.39 -68.86 -80.84
C LYS A 848 140.56 -69.51 -81.59
N ARG A 849 140.26 -70.58 -82.32
CA ARG A 849 140.51 -70.67 -83.75
C ARG A 849 139.42 -71.50 -84.41
#